data_AF-A0A9P6IAD4-F1
#
_entry.id   AF-A0A9P6IAD4-F1
#
_cell.length_a   1.000
_cell.length_b   1.000
_cell.length_c   1.000
_cell.angle_alpha   90.00
_cell.angle_beta   90.00
_cell.angle_gamma   90.00
#
_symmetry.space_group_name_H-M   'P 1'
#
loop_
_entity.id
_entity.type
_entity.pdbx_description
1 polymer ?
#
loop_
_entity_poly.entity_id
_entity_poly.type
_entity_poly.pdbx_seq_one_letter_code
_entity_poly.pdbx_strand_id
1 'polypeptide(L)'
;MGERPAKKMKVEIADSDRDDDDDEEDADTSGLTVNEVSDAEDEKDRHVRQTAIESALPPIQADKEAIEEYEMMRRSQVSAPAEHQDSSQPDRKWVRGKSSIYVDAFNLALDTVLADESHLFDEKESHVFKEWKELDYEAQYLYVRLFLRKTSAWHRQDRLGYYSDISDPETAIRSLQEVRDLPETELPPDTNPVEGVDLEEFSLDDKFTFADASEEHITTIEEAASLLSLDELKDLAKEAKFHGRNKADLVKALCRTGHQQTGLFAHGLQRSGSGESPNARVQLGEGRDTPPPLSRQDSNQTGHFLEKIRAVTGPCIRLSPLTYKLFERVHLVFYRSAEWTEKSLTAIILASIARRNYPEYIVCRSTNIFASRRHVLEFESAIRVEAEVDSVLEFNGPPGEAGFRKIIDIFERVYPRWQNLLREEQEKEARVYEEGEGAYLRRFTPVHSYTRIIHKAAYVFGKLKDHEREHSLLTELLDQHLFHPARRGSWYQRKALLEEHYMHALDSKPVSADMDLQKKHWKRIAATTCEAGLQDNDCHLIYHYDLQKRLIKLEKQLRIPRRLQHDFGHVRLQKPIEHTVEGVQLKRDDPQGKNGRQASTKTKWVDEMEDDGECSVEEMCLSWYRSQGYKGFHAEGGIVRTLFAYLFYDILFLYIPNVFQTAYQTCPLDLHTDSFYPTRASEINHRLVDIANGGAERIIREVDERERERRTCVIGLNWDYDVEDLVELVGCFNGSALAAVCKVMAQEYRQRGGGLPDLILWRTEPERECMFAEVKSANDRLSDTQRLWIHVLTGAGVKVVLCNAVAKEVKLVD
;
A
#
# COMPACT_ATOMS: atom_id res chain seq x y z
N MET A 1 -21.08 -69.13 -36.22
CA MET A 1 -19.76 -68.51 -36.48
C MET A 1 -20.02 -67.07 -36.92
N GLY A 2 -19.47 -66.04 -36.30
CA GLY A 2 -18.65 -66.00 -35.08
C GLY A 2 -18.73 -64.62 -34.41
N GLU A 3 -18.59 -64.63 -33.09
CA GLU A 3 -18.08 -63.56 -32.21
C GLU A 3 -18.68 -62.14 -32.23
N ARG A 4 -19.26 -61.78 -31.07
CA ARG A 4 -19.53 -60.40 -30.64
C ARG A 4 -18.25 -59.80 -30.02
N PRO A 5 -17.83 -58.58 -30.37
CA PRO A 5 -16.88 -57.81 -29.56
C PRO A 5 -17.48 -57.36 -28.23
N ALA A 6 -16.63 -57.18 -27.21
CA ALA A 6 -17.02 -57.07 -25.81
C ALA A 6 -17.60 -55.71 -25.40
N LYS A 7 -18.33 -55.71 -24.26
CA LYS A 7 -18.77 -54.50 -23.55
C LYS A 7 -17.56 -53.62 -23.19
N LYS A 8 -17.58 -52.33 -23.55
CA LYS A 8 -16.68 -51.34 -22.93
C LYS A 8 -16.97 -51.28 -21.42
N MET A 9 -15.90 -51.30 -20.61
CA MET A 9 -16.00 -51.16 -19.17
C MET A 9 -16.54 -49.77 -18.79
N LYS A 10 -17.47 -49.77 -17.85
CA LYS A 10 -17.92 -48.57 -17.14
C LYS A 10 -16.85 -48.26 -16.10
N VAL A 11 -16.06 -47.21 -16.31
CA VAL A 11 -15.16 -46.70 -15.26
C VAL A 11 -16.01 -45.87 -14.32
N GLU A 12 -16.13 -46.36 -13.08
CA GLU A 12 -16.76 -45.63 -12.00
C GLU A 12 -15.78 -44.55 -11.54
N ILE A 13 -16.09 -43.29 -11.81
CA ILE A 13 -15.44 -42.17 -11.14
C ILE A 13 -16.05 -42.15 -9.74
N ALA A 14 -15.23 -42.43 -8.74
CA ALA A 14 -15.64 -42.30 -7.35
C ALA A 14 -15.68 -40.81 -6.99
N ASP A 15 -16.84 -40.34 -6.53
CA ASP A 15 -16.90 -39.09 -5.77
C ASP A 15 -16.06 -39.26 -4.51
N SER A 16 -14.93 -38.54 -4.45
CA SER A 16 -14.24 -38.28 -3.20
C SER A 16 -14.38 -36.81 -2.89
N ASP A 17 -15.37 -36.48 -2.05
CA ASP A 17 -15.38 -35.20 -1.34
C ASP A 17 -14.02 -35.03 -0.65
N ARG A 18 -13.31 -33.97 -1.02
CA ARG A 18 -12.19 -33.42 -0.26
C ARG A 18 -12.40 -31.92 -0.16
N ASP A 19 -12.36 -31.45 1.07
CA ASP A 19 -12.30 -30.05 1.39
C ASP A 19 -10.91 -29.53 0.99
N ASP A 20 -10.84 -28.78 -0.11
CA ASP A 20 -9.64 -28.02 -0.47
C ASP A 20 -9.81 -26.59 0.07
N ASP A 21 -9.29 -26.36 1.28
CA ASP A 21 -8.82 -25.05 1.73
C ASP A 21 -7.56 -24.72 0.91
N ASP A 22 -7.61 -23.73 0.01
CA ASP A 22 -6.42 -23.22 -0.69
C ASP A 22 -6.12 -21.78 -0.24
N ASP A 23 -4.93 -21.60 0.33
CA ASP A 23 -4.36 -20.33 0.78
C ASP A 23 -3.72 -19.53 -0.36
N GLU A 24 -3.56 -18.22 -0.14
CA GLU A 24 -2.88 -17.29 -1.05
C GLU A 24 -1.34 -17.50 -1.04
N GLU A 25 -0.73 -17.79 -2.20
CA GLU A 25 0.73 -17.76 -2.38
C GLU A 25 1.12 -16.94 -3.64
N ASP A 26 1.62 -15.72 -3.44
CA ASP A 26 2.28 -14.91 -4.48
C ASP A 26 3.76 -15.30 -4.64
N ALA A 27 4.26 -15.40 -5.87
CA ALA A 27 5.61 -15.90 -6.17
C ALA A 27 6.38 -15.08 -7.24
N ASP A 28 7.11 -14.08 -6.76
CA ASP A 28 8.54 -13.76 -7.02
C ASP A 28 9.18 -14.03 -8.42
N THR A 29 9.86 -13.01 -8.99
CA THR A 29 10.65 -13.11 -10.24
C THR A 29 12.05 -12.46 -10.16
N SER A 30 13.09 -13.16 -10.62
CA SER A 30 14.51 -12.83 -10.41
C SER A 30 15.33 -12.56 -11.70
N GLY A 31 16.38 -11.72 -11.61
CA GLY A 31 17.26 -11.25 -12.71
C GLY A 31 18.17 -12.29 -13.43
N LEU A 32 19.14 -11.90 -14.29
CA LEU A 32 20.30 -11.02 -14.01
C LEU A 32 21.12 -10.58 -15.26
N THR A 33 21.64 -9.33 -15.25
CA THR A 33 22.97 -8.78 -15.72
C THR A 33 23.56 -9.13 -17.11
N VAL A 34 24.22 -8.20 -17.83
CA VAL A 34 25.62 -7.69 -17.66
C VAL A 34 25.84 -6.59 -18.74
N ASN A 35 26.54 -5.45 -18.62
CA ASN A 35 27.26 -4.76 -17.52
C ASN A 35 27.49 -3.27 -17.88
N GLU A 36 27.36 -2.33 -16.93
CA GLU A 36 28.25 -1.16 -16.72
C GLU A 36 27.92 -0.52 -15.34
N VAL A 37 28.84 0.23 -14.73
CA VAL A 37 28.95 0.31 -13.24
C VAL A 37 28.24 1.52 -12.63
N SER A 38 27.26 1.29 -11.73
CA SER A 38 26.84 2.26 -10.69
C SER A 38 26.11 1.59 -9.52
N ASP A 39 26.38 2.02 -8.28
CA ASP A 39 25.87 1.43 -7.04
C ASP A 39 24.39 1.74 -6.76
N ALA A 40 23.47 1.02 -7.42
CA ALA A 40 22.01 1.25 -7.32
C ALA A 40 21.15 -0.04 -7.18
N GLU A 41 21.75 -1.18 -6.81
CA GLU A 41 21.06 -2.48 -6.76
C GLU A 41 20.79 -2.98 -5.33
N ASP A 42 19.78 -2.40 -4.67
CA ASP A 42 19.07 -3.00 -3.51
C ASP A 42 17.61 -2.48 -3.36
N GLU A 43 17.05 -1.86 -4.42
CA GLU A 43 15.79 -1.09 -4.41
C GLU A 43 14.63 -1.71 -5.22
N LYS A 44 14.73 -2.98 -5.65
CA LYS A 44 13.64 -3.67 -6.39
C LYS A 44 12.88 -4.65 -5.48
N ASP A 45 11.56 -4.60 -5.59
CA ASP A 45 10.55 -5.36 -4.82
C ASP A 45 10.38 -5.03 -3.33
N ARG A 46 10.12 -3.74 -3.09
CA ARG A 46 8.96 -3.35 -2.26
C ARG A 46 8.07 -2.43 -3.08
N HIS A 47 6.75 -2.65 -3.07
CA HIS A 47 5.81 -1.68 -3.64
C HIS A 47 6.04 -0.32 -2.99
N VAL A 48 6.57 0.65 -3.76
CA VAL A 48 6.70 2.03 -3.29
C VAL A 48 5.28 2.59 -3.18
N ARG A 49 4.74 2.57 -1.97
CA ARG A 49 3.38 3.02 -1.69
C ARG A 49 3.30 4.52 -1.97
N GLN A 50 2.39 4.91 -2.84
CA GLN A 50 2.19 6.31 -3.25
C GLN A 50 1.24 7.03 -2.28
N THR A 51 1.51 8.29 -2.01
CA THR A 51 0.63 9.12 -1.17
C THR A 51 -0.65 9.51 -1.91
N ALA A 52 -1.68 9.90 -1.16
CA ALA A 52 -2.97 10.27 -1.77
C ALA A 52 -2.82 11.43 -2.77
N ILE A 53 -2.00 12.43 -2.45
CA ILE A 53 -1.72 13.56 -3.34
C ILE A 53 -0.99 13.10 -4.61
N GLU A 54 0.06 12.28 -4.50
CA GLU A 54 0.73 11.71 -5.69
C GLU A 54 -0.23 10.97 -6.61
N SER A 55 -1.15 10.16 -6.06
CA SER A 55 -2.10 9.38 -6.85
C SER A 55 -3.12 10.24 -7.61
N ALA A 56 -3.32 11.49 -7.18
CA ALA A 56 -4.18 12.46 -7.85
C ALA A 56 -3.43 13.39 -8.81
N LEU A 57 -2.11 13.48 -8.73
CA LEU A 57 -1.28 14.24 -9.67
C LEU A 57 -1.09 13.45 -10.98
N PRO A 58 -0.77 14.13 -12.09
CA PRO A 58 -0.48 13.44 -13.34
C PRO A 58 0.75 12.53 -13.20
N PRO A 59 0.89 11.49 -14.06
CA PRO A 59 2.15 10.76 -14.17
C PRO A 59 3.24 11.72 -14.62
N ILE A 60 4.12 12.04 -13.67
CA ILE A 60 5.29 12.88 -13.82
C ILE A 60 6.49 11.94 -13.72
N GLN A 61 7.32 11.94 -14.75
CA GLN A 61 8.66 11.37 -14.66
C GLN A 61 9.48 12.34 -13.81
N ALA A 62 9.67 11.99 -12.54
CA ALA A 62 10.64 12.65 -11.66
C ALA A 62 12.04 12.09 -11.95
N ASP A 63 12.42 12.07 -13.23
CA ASP A 63 13.73 11.67 -13.69
C ASP A 63 14.72 12.85 -13.61
N LYS A 64 15.98 12.58 -13.93
CA LYS A 64 17.04 13.60 -13.85
C LYS A 64 16.77 14.75 -14.81
N GLU A 65 16.20 14.47 -15.99
CA GLU A 65 15.92 15.48 -17.01
C GLU A 65 14.88 16.50 -16.52
N ALA A 66 13.75 16.06 -15.95
CA ALA A 66 12.74 16.96 -15.39
C ALA A 66 13.26 17.80 -14.20
N ILE A 67 14.15 17.22 -13.37
CA ILE A 67 14.78 17.93 -12.25
C ILE A 67 15.79 18.97 -12.76
N GLU A 68 16.63 18.61 -13.74
CA GLU A 68 17.59 19.52 -14.36
C GLU A 68 16.88 20.68 -15.09
N GLU A 69 15.78 20.43 -15.80
CA GLU A 69 14.94 21.48 -16.40
C GLU A 69 14.38 22.45 -15.34
N TYR A 70 13.90 21.95 -14.21
CA TYR A 70 13.44 22.78 -13.10
C TYR A 70 14.55 23.70 -12.57
N GLU A 71 15.72 23.14 -12.26
CA GLU A 71 16.84 23.89 -11.70
C GLU A 71 17.42 24.90 -12.73
N MET A 72 17.36 24.58 -14.03
CA MET A 72 17.67 25.53 -15.11
C MET A 72 16.62 26.65 -15.24
N MET A 73 15.33 26.34 -15.15
CA MET A 73 14.26 27.34 -15.19
C MET A 73 14.37 28.30 -13.99
N ARG A 74 14.50 27.77 -12.77
CA ARG A 74 14.62 28.57 -11.55
C ARG A 74 15.87 29.46 -11.58
N ARG A 75 16.99 28.94 -12.07
CA ARG A 75 18.21 29.72 -12.33
C ARG A 75 18.00 30.88 -13.32
N SER A 76 17.13 30.74 -14.31
CA SER A 76 16.82 31.83 -15.26
C SER A 76 15.97 32.94 -14.63
N GLN A 77 14.98 32.60 -13.79
CA GLN A 77 14.09 33.58 -13.16
C GLN A 77 14.86 34.53 -12.22
N VAL A 78 15.78 34.00 -11.40
CA VAL A 78 16.60 34.81 -10.49
C VAL A 78 17.82 35.46 -11.21
N SER A 79 17.77 35.62 -12.53
CA SER A 79 18.77 36.35 -13.33
C SER A 79 18.26 37.67 -13.92
N ALA A 80 16.97 38.01 -13.72
CA ALA A 80 16.48 39.36 -13.92
C ALA A 80 17.08 40.31 -12.86
N PRO A 81 17.53 41.53 -13.22
CA PRO A 81 18.20 42.43 -12.29
C PRO A 81 17.21 43.07 -11.32
N ALA A 82 17.21 42.59 -10.07
CA ALA A 82 16.63 43.31 -8.95
C ALA A 82 17.57 44.45 -8.55
N GLU A 83 17.38 45.65 -9.12
CA GLU A 83 17.92 46.86 -8.52
C GLU A 83 17.16 47.14 -7.20
N HIS A 84 17.93 47.40 -6.14
CA HIS A 84 17.48 47.71 -4.78
C HIS A 84 16.85 46.57 -3.94
N GLN A 85 17.71 45.83 -3.23
CA GLN A 85 17.55 45.65 -1.79
C GLN A 85 18.90 45.40 -1.09
N ASP A 86 18.92 45.58 0.22
CA ASP A 86 20.08 46.07 0.98
C ASP A 86 21.24 45.06 1.18
N SER A 87 22.46 45.58 1.35
CA SER A 87 23.69 44.79 1.35
C SER A 87 24.27 44.61 2.75
N SER A 88 23.93 43.53 3.46
CA SER A 88 24.61 43.14 4.71
C SER A 88 24.53 41.65 5.10
N GLN A 89 25.14 40.76 4.30
CA GLN A 89 25.68 39.47 4.79
C GLN A 89 26.83 39.00 3.87
N PRO A 90 28.09 38.99 4.34
CA PRO A 90 29.24 38.55 3.55
C PRO A 90 29.53 37.07 3.78
N ASP A 91 29.09 36.24 2.84
CA ASP A 91 29.93 35.32 2.05
C ASP A 91 29.00 34.41 1.24
N ARG A 92 29.35 34.14 -0.03
CA ARG A 92 28.49 33.41 -0.99
C ARG A 92 29.03 31.98 -1.15
N LYS A 93 28.34 30.92 -0.70
CA LYS A 93 26.96 30.44 -0.94
C LYS A 93 26.77 29.84 -2.33
N TRP A 94 26.45 28.53 -2.33
CA TRP A 94 26.27 27.60 -3.45
C TRP A 94 25.52 28.17 -4.67
N VAL A 95 25.97 27.83 -5.90
CA VAL A 95 25.19 27.98 -7.15
C VAL A 95 25.67 27.02 -8.26
N ARG A 96 24.78 26.13 -8.75
CA ARG A 96 24.39 26.18 -10.19
C ARG A 96 22.94 25.83 -10.60
N GLY A 97 22.00 25.80 -9.65
CA GLY A 97 20.54 25.81 -9.88
C GLY A 97 19.74 26.91 -9.14
N LYS A 98 20.39 27.68 -8.26
CA LYS A 98 19.82 28.69 -7.33
C LYS A 98 18.89 28.17 -6.21
N SER A 99 18.32 26.98 -6.32
CA SER A 99 18.06 26.07 -5.19
C SER A 99 17.65 24.70 -5.74
N SER A 100 17.82 23.63 -4.95
CA SER A 100 17.43 22.29 -5.38
C SER A 100 15.97 22.02 -5.07
N ILE A 101 15.27 21.38 -6.02
CA ILE A 101 13.84 21.09 -5.94
C ILE A 101 13.42 20.40 -4.64
N TYR A 102 14.31 19.56 -4.08
CA TYR A 102 14.08 18.86 -2.82
C TYR A 102 14.02 19.79 -1.60
N VAL A 103 14.95 20.74 -1.50
CA VAL A 103 15.00 21.73 -0.41
C VAL A 103 13.84 22.71 -0.55
N ASP A 104 13.51 23.07 -1.79
CA ASP A 104 12.37 23.93 -2.10
C ASP A 104 11.02 23.30 -1.75
N ALA A 105 10.85 22.00 -2.05
CA ALA A 105 9.67 21.23 -1.63
C ALA A 105 9.57 21.10 -0.11
N PHE A 106 10.68 20.82 0.56
CA PHE A 106 10.74 20.67 2.01
C PHE A 106 10.35 21.98 2.72
N ASN A 107 10.92 23.11 2.28
CA ASN A 107 10.59 24.43 2.82
C ASN A 107 9.16 24.87 2.44
N LEU A 108 8.66 24.56 1.24
CA LEU A 108 7.25 24.79 0.86
C LEU A 108 6.28 24.06 1.80
N ALA A 109 6.56 22.79 2.12
CA ALA A 109 5.76 22.01 3.05
C ALA A 109 5.78 22.62 4.45
N LEU A 110 6.96 22.96 4.96
CA LEU A 110 7.14 23.58 6.27
C LEU A 110 6.46 24.95 6.37
N ASP A 111 6.67 25.84 5.42
CA ASP A 111 6.10 27.19 5.44
C ASP A 111 4.58 27.18 5.31
N THR A 112 4.01 26.26 4.52
CA THR A 112 2.54 26.08 4.45
C THR A 112 1.98 25.63 5.79
N VAL A 113 2.56 24.59 6.40
CA VAL A 113 2.09 24.04 7.69
C VAL A 113 2.24 25.06 8.82
N LEU A 114 3.29 25.86 8.84
CA LEU A 114 3.47 26.89 9.87
C LEU A 114 2.55 28.11 9.68
N ALA A 115 2.17 28.45 8.46
CA ALA A 115 1.22 29.52 8.17
C ALA A 115 -0.20 29.17 8.62
N ASP A 116 -0.62 27.93 8.35
CA ASP A 116 -2.02 27.50 8.47
C ASP A 116 -2.31 26.64 9.71
N GLU A 117 -1.35 25.83 10.16
CA GLU A 117 -1.54 24.73 11.12
C GLU A 117 -0.51 24.74 12.28
N SER A 118 0.07 25.91 12.61
CA SER A 118 1.09 26.06 13.67
C SER A 118 0.61 25.71 15.08
N HIS A 119 -0.70 25.69 15.34
CA HIS A 119 -1.30 25.24 16.61
C HIS A 119 -1.12 23.74 16.91
N LEU A 120 -0.58 22.98 15.96
CA LEU A 120 -0.26 21.56 16.11
C LEU A 120 1.11 21.30 16.76
N PHE A 121 1.92 22.33 16.99
CA PHE A 121 3.28 22.23 17.51
C PHE A 121 3.42 23.01 18.82
N ASP A 122 4.33 22.56 19.69
CA ASP A 122 4.66 23.27 20.93
C ASP A 122 5.77 24.32 20.73
N GLU A 123 6.16 25.01 21.82
CA GLU A 123 7.15 26.08 21.80
C GLU A 123 8.57 25.57 21.50
N LYS A 124 8.94 24.37 22.00
CA LYS A 124 10.25 23.75 21.71
C LYS A 124 10.31 23.33 20.25
N GLU A 125 9.24 22.71 19.72
CA GLU A 125 9.11 22.35 18.31
C GLU A 125 9.17 23.58 17.40
N SER A 126 8.49 24.66 17.78
CA SER A 126 8.54 25.95 17.08
C SER A 126 9.95 26.55 17.04
N HIS A 127 10.74 26.36 18.12
CA HIS A 127 12.14 26.79 18.17
C HIS A 127 13.02 26.01 17.17
N VAL A 128 12.84 24.70 17.05
CA VAL A 128 13.57 23.87 16.07
C VAL A 128 13.31 24.36 14.63
N PHE A 129 12.08 24.76 14.31
CA PHE A 129 11.76 25.33 12.99
C PHE A 129 12.38 26.71 12.73
N LYS A 130 12.62 27.50 13.78
CA LYS A 130 13.36 28.77 13.68
C LYS A 130 14.84 28.51 13.40
N GLU A 131 15.47 27.64 14.18
CA GLU A 131 16.87 27.22 13.98
C GLU A 131 17.09 26.63 12.58
N TRP A 132 16.15 25.83 12.08
CA TRP A 132 16.18 25.32 10.70
C TRP A 132 16.29 26.42 9.65
N LYS A 133 15.54 27.52 9.81
CA LYS A 133 15.57 28.67 8.89
C LYS A 133 16.85 29.51 8.99
N GLU A 134 17.61 29.35 10.07
CA GLU A 134 18.89 30.04 10.30
C GLU A 134 20.11 29.20 9.86
N LEU A 135 19.94 27.89 9.59
CA LEU A 135 20.96 27.03 8.99
C LEU A 135 21.44 27.54 7.62
N ASP A 136 22.71 27.31 7.30
CA ASP A 136 23.20 27.53 5.93
C ASP A 136 22.61 26.52 4.95
N TYR A 137 22.46 26.95 3.69
CA TYR A 137 21.86 26.17 2.63
C TYR A 137 22.56 24.83 2.39
N GLU A 138 23.89 24.74 2.53
CA GLU A 138 24.60 23.47 2.35
C GLU A 138 24.27 22.44 3.46
N ALA A 139 24.02 22.92 4.68
CA ALA A 139 23.55 22.09 5.79
C ALA A 139 22.08 21.67 5.60
N GLN A 140 21.20 22.58 5.16
CA GLN A 140 19.81 22.25 4.80
C GLN A 140 19.75 21.22 3.66
N TYR A 141 20.56 21.40 2.62
CA TYR A 141 20.66 20.45 1.50
C TYR A 141 21.11 19.07 1.98
N LEU A 142 22.18 19.00 2.78
CA LEU A 142 22.64 17.73 3.35
C LEU A 142 21.55 17.07 4.21
N TYR A 143 20.88 17.83 5.07
CA TYR A 143 19.78 17.32 5.90
C TYR A 143 18.64 16.75 5.06
N VAL A 144 18.15 17.50 4.06
CA VAL A 144 17.07 17.04 3.17
C VAL A 144 17.51 15.80 2.38
N ARG A 145 18.74 15.73 1.89
CA ARG A 145 19.26 14.55 1.17
C ARG A 145 19.45 13.32 2.07
N LEU A 146 19.66 13.50 3.37
CA LEU A 146 19.63 12.42 4.36
C LEU A 146 18.20 12.05 4.77
N PHE A 147 17.29 13.03 4.91
CA PHE A 147 15.87 12.84 5.22
C PHE A 147 15.15 12.07 4.11
N LEU A 148 15.60 12.26 2.86
CA LEU A 148 15.18 11.51 1.68
C LEU A 148 15.67 10.06 1.65
N ARG A 149 16.54 9.62 2.57
CA ARG A 149 16.95 8.21 2.64
C ARG A 149 16.01 7.44 3.56
N LYS A 150 15.78 6.16 3.22
CA LYS A 150 14.97 5.27 4.07
C LYS A 150 15.64 5.08 5.44
N THR A 151 14.87 5.40 6.48
CA THR A 151 15.19 5.32 7.93
C THR A 151 16.24 6.30 8.43
N SER A 152 16.15 6.66 9.72
CA SER A 152 17.22 7.29 10.50
C SER A 152 18.36 6.28 10.71
N ALA A 153 19.08 5.93 9.64
CA ALA A 153 20.20 5.02 9.63
C ALA A 153 21.53 5.79 9.75
N TRP A 154 22.55 5.10 10.24
CA TRP A 154 23.92 5.63 10.22
C TRP A 154 24.51 5.55 8.82
N HIS A 155 24.97 6.69 8.32
CA HIS A 155 25.72 6.79 7.09
C HIS A 155 27.18 7.11 7.40
N ARG A 156 28.10 6.31 6.85
CA ARG A 156 29.54 6.61 6.93
C ARG A 156 29.82 7.87 6.13
N GLN A 157 30.53 8.84 6.72
CA GLN A 157 30.73 10.15 6.09
C GLN A 157 31.49 10.00 4.76
N ASP A 158 32.54 9.18 4.73
CA ASP A 158 33.35 8.86 3.54
C ASP A 158 32.55 8.34 2.33
N ARG A 159 31.32 7.83 2.52
CA ARG A 159 30.43 7.29 1.48
C ARG A 159 29.21 8.17 1.16
N LEU A 160 29.19 9.43 1.62
CA LEU A 160 28.15 10.39 1.25
C LEU A 160 28.36 10.93 -0.17
N GLY A 161 27.75 10.31 -1.17
CA GLY A 161 27.83 10.71 -2.58
C GLY A 161 27.29 12.10 -2.97
N TYR A 162 27.08 13.02 -2.00
CA TYR A 162 26.58 14.38 -2.21
C TYR A 162 27.68 15.44 -2.28
N TYR A 163 28.95 15.02 -2.17
CA TYR A 163 30.13 15.90 -2.27
C TYR A 163 30.26 16.67 -3.59
N SER A 164 29.51 16.30 -4.64
CA SER A 164 29.41 17.06 -5.90
C SER A 164 28.66 18.38 -5.76
N ASP A 165 27.73 18.46 -4.80
CA ASP A 165 26.73 19.53 -4.69
C ASP A 165 26.91 20.39 -3.42
N ILE A 166 27.89 20.05 -2.60
CA ILE A 166 28.24 20.71 -1.33
C ILE A 166 29.70 21.18 -1.42
N SER A 167 29.97 22.45 -1.12
CA SER A 167 31.31 23.04 -1.23
C SER A 167 32.22 22.66 -0.07
N ASP A 168 31.68 22.65 1.16
CA ASP A 168 32.37 22.19 2.36
C ASP A 168 31.47 21.24 3.19
N PRO A 169 31.61 19.92 2.98
CA PRO A 169 30.78 18.95 3.68
C PRO A 169 31.15 18.79 5.15
N GLU A 170 32.39 19.07 5.56
CA GLU A 170 32.79 18.96 6.98
C GLU A 170 32.12 20.06 7.79
N THR A 171 32.03 21.28 7.24
CA THR A 171 31.29 22.38 7.86
C THR A 171 29.78 22.12 7.86
N ALA A 172 29.20 21.59 6.78
CA ALA A 172 27.78 21.21 6.73
C ALA A 172 27.44 20.12 7.78
N ILE A 173 28.25 19.07 7.89
CA ILE A 173 28.11 18.01 8.91
C ILE A 173 28.20 18.59 10.32
N ARG A 174 29.21 19.44 10.59
CA ARG A 174 29.42 20.05 11.90
C ARG A 174 28.25 20.95 12.32
N SER A 175 27.66 21.70 11.39
CA SER A 175 26.50 22.56 11.63
C SER A 175 25.26 21.74 12.02
N LEU A 176 25.02 20.59 11.40
CA LEU A 176 23.93 19.68 11.76
C LEU A 176 24.16 18.98 13.11
N GLN A 177 25.42 18.67 13.44
CA GLN A 177 25.82 18.03 14.70
C GLN A 177 25.99 19.02 15.87
N GLU A 178 25.86 20.33 15.62
CA GLU A 178 25.94 21.36 16.66
C GLU A 178 24.77 21.25 17.65
N VAL A 179 25.11 21.16 18.94
CA VAL A 179 24.15 21.08 20.05
C VAL A 179 23.56 22.46 20.32
N ARG A 180 22.24 22.56 20.21
CA ARG A 180 21.45 23.79 20.40
C ARG A 180 20.62 23.67 21.67
N ASP A 181 20.47 24.78 22.39
CA ASP A 181 19.63 24.88 23.59
C ASP A 181 18.16 25.15 23.20
N LEU A 182 17.22 24.59 23.96
CA LEU A 182 15.77 24.84 23.79
C LEU A 182 15.22 25.69 24.94
N PRO A 183 14.11 26.42 24.74
CA PRO A 183 13.48 27.18 25.80
C PRO A 183 12.95 26.27 26.92
N GLU A 184 13.04 26.74 28.17
CA GLU A 184 12.30 26.14 29.29
C GLU A 184 10.81 26.46 29.11
N THR A 185 10.00 25.42 28.88
CA THR A 185 8.54 25.53 28.73
C THR A 185 7.85 24.87 29.92
N GLU A 186 6.88 25.56 30.54
CA GLU A 186 6.01 24.94 31.55
C GLU A 186 5.12 23.88 30.88
N LEU A 187 5.14 22.63 31.39
CA LEU A 187 4.33 21.54 30.83
C LEU A 187 2.83 21.92 30.83
N PRO A 188 2.16 21.93 29.66
CA PRO A 188 0.73 22.22 29.62
C PRO A 188 -0.08 21.15 30.38
N PRO A 189 -1.17 21.53 31.06
CA PRO A 189 -1.87 20.66 32.03
C PRO A 189 -2.67 19.49 31.44
N ASP A 190 -2.56 19.22 30.13
CA ASP A 190 -3.34 18.20 29.40
C ASP A 190 -2.50 16.92 29.14
N THR A 191 -1.54 16.63 30.01
CA THR A 191 -0.70 15.41 30.04
C THR A 191 -1.38 14.22 30.72
N ASN A 192 -2.71 14.11 30.62
CA ASN A 192 -3.40 12.88 30.99
C ASN A 192 -3.03 11.79 29.98
N PRO A 193 -2.41 10.66 30.39
CA PRO A 193 -2.10 9.58 29.47
C PRO A 193 -3.39 9.03 28.86
N VAL A 194 -3.41 8.85 27.54
CA VAL A 194 -4.53 8.19 26.87
C VAL A 194 -4.48 6.71 27.25
N GLU A 195 -5.44 6.25 28.06
CA GLU A 195 -5.48 4.87 28.52
C GLU A 195 -5.39 3.88 27.34
N GLY A 196 -4.38 3.01 27.37
CA GLY A 196 -4.12 2.01 26.34
C GLY A 196 -3.33 2.50 25.12
N VAL A 197 -3.06 3.80 24.97
CA VAL A 197 -2.25 4.31 23.84
C VAL A 197 -0.96 4.92 24.38
N ASP A 198 0.14 4.21 24.14
CA ASP A 198 1.48 4.80 24.23
C ASP A 198 1.61 5.86 23.11
N LEU A 199 1.18 7.09 23.40
CA LEU A 199 1.60 8.25 22.64
C LEU A 199 3.11 8.34 22.81
N GLU A 200 3.87 8.12 21.73
CA GLU A 200 5.34 8.13 21.81
C GLU A 200 5.82 9.38 22.53
N GLU A 201 6.43 9.21 23.70
CA GLU A 201 6.91 10.29 24.57
C GLU A 201 8.23 10.88 24.01
N PHE A 202 8.21 11.24 22.72
CA PHE A 202 9.22 12.02 22.04
C PHE A 202 9.02 13.50 22.41
N SER A 203 9.21 13.81 23.69
CA SER A 203 9.42 15.19 24.14
C SER A 203 10.81 15.65 23.73
N LEU A 204 10.91 16.87 23.20
CA LEU A 204 12.21 17.51 23.04
C LEU A 204 12.80 17.81 24.43
N ASP A 205 14.02 17.34 24.67
CA ASP A 205 14.82 17.65 25.86
C ASP A 205 15.17 19.15 25.93
N ASP A 206 16.04 19.55 26.86
CA ASP A 206 16.50 20.95 26.97
C ASP A 206 17.54 21.31 25.88
N LYS A 207 17.97 20.32 25.08
CA LYS A 207 18.93 20.46 23.99
C LYS A 207 18.54 19.57 22.81
N PHE A 208 18.98 19.93 21.60
CA PHE A 208 18.83 19.09 20.41
C PHE A 208 19.99 19.26 19.42
N THR A 209 20.08 18.33 18.47
CA THR A 209 20.91 18.41 17.26
C THR A 209 20.02 18.09 16.05
N PHE A 210 20.41 18.49 14.84
CA PHE A 210 19.75 18.00 13.62
C PHE A 210 20.31 16.63 13.18
N ALA A 211 21.56 16.34 13.55
CA ALA A 211 22.19 15.06 13.28
C ALA A 211 23.03 14.58 14.48
N ASP A 212 23.06 13.26 14.68
CA ASP A 212 23.84 12.60 15.70
C ASP A 212 25.26 12.29 15.19
N ALA A 213 26.24 12.32 16.09
CA ALA A 213 27.60 11.80 15.84
C ALA A 213 27.74 10.37 16.37
N SER A 214 28.34 9.48 15.57
CA SER A 214 28.51 8.07 15.92
C SER A 214 29.40 7.83 17.14
N GLU A 215 30.29 8.77 17.42
CA GLU A 215 31.24 8.70 18.54
C GLU A 215 30.52 8.74 19.90
N GLU A 216 29.42 9.50 19.96
CA GLU A 216 28.61 9.74 21.16
C GLU A 216 27.45 8.73 21.29
N HIS A 217 26.82 8.36 20.16
CA HIS A 217 25.55 7.62 20.17
C HIS A 217 25.67 6.10 19.92
N ILE A 218 26.67 5.62 19.15
CA ILE A 218 26.82 4.18 18.90
C ILE A 218 27.54 3.53 20.08
N THR A 219 26.76 2.95 20.99
CA THR A 219 27.26 2.31 22.22
C THR A 219 27.27 0.79 22.19
N THR A 220 26.60 0.16 21.20
CA THR A 220 26.46 -1.30 21.13
C THR A 220 27.24 -1.91 19.96
N ILE A 221 27.80 -3.11 20.16
CA ILE A 221 28.50 -3.86 19.11
C ILE A 221 27.55 -4.20 17.95
N GLU A 222 26.28 -4.50 18.25
CA GLU A 222 25.31 -4.89 17.23
C GLU A 222 25.01 -3.74 16.26
N GLU A 223 24.75 -2.55 16.77
CA GLU A 223 24.56 -1.34 15.97
C GLU A 223 25.82 -0.99 15.18
N ALA A 224 26.99 -0.96 15.83
CA ALA A 224 28.27 -0.67 15.17
C ALA A 224 28.60 -1.68 14.05
N ALA A 225 28.46 -2.98 14.31
CA ALA A 225 28.78 -4.03 13.36
C ALA A 225 27.77 -4.13 12.21
N SER A 226 26.57 -3.59 12.37
CA SER A 226 25.59 -3.48 11.27
C SER A 226 26.08 -2.56 10.14
N LEU A 227 26.97 -1.61 10.44
CA LEU A 227 27.51 -0.62 9.49
C LEU A 227 28.66 -1.14 8.64
N LEU A 228 29.27 -2.25 9.06
CA LEU A 228 30.36 -2.89 8.31
C LEU A 228 29.83 -3.60 7.06
N SER A 229 30.64 -3.57 6.00
CA SER A 229 30.41 -4.40 4.82
C SER A 229 30.55 -5.90 5.16
N LEU A 230 30.03 -6.78 4.31
CA LEU A 230 30.17 -8.22 4.52
C LEU A 230 31.65 -8.65 4.55
N ASP A 231 32.51 -7.99 3.77
CA ASP A 231 33.94 -8.33 3.69
C ASP A 231 34.74 -7.72 4.85
N GLU A 232 34.41 -6.50 5.28
CA GLU A 232 34.93 -5.90 6.53
C GLU A 232 34.60 -6.80 7.74
N LEU A 233 33.37 -7.35 7.80
CA LEU A 233 32.97 -8.35 8.82
C LEU A 233 33.72 -9.67 8.70
N LYS A 234 33.98 -10.18 7.49
CA LYS A 234 34.79 -11.40 7.29
C LYS A 234 36.24 -11.20 7.73
N ASP A 235 36.81 -10.02 7.51
CA ASP A 235 38.20 -9.75 7.91
C ASP A 235 38.32 -9.58 9.42
N LEU A 236 37.37 -8.88 10.06
CA LEU A 236 37.25 -8.86 11.51
C LEU A 236 37.01 -10.27 12.09
N ALA A 237 36.25 -11.12 11.40
CA ALA A 237 36.01 -12.52 11.77
C ALA A 237 37.27 -13.39 11.70
N LYS A 238 38.11 -13.22 10.67
CA LYS A 238 39.42 -13.89 10.56
C LYS A 238 40.35 -13.48 11.70
N GLU A 239 40.40 -12.18 12.02
CA GLU A 239 41.28 -11.65 13.06
C GLU A 239 40.84 -12.10 14.47
N ALA A 240 39.55 -11.97 14.78
CA ALA A 240 38.96 -12.32 16.08
C ALA A 240 38.51 -13.79 16.20
N LYS A 241 38.70 -14.60 15.16
CA LYS A 241 38.47 -16.06 15.10
C LYS A 241 37.01 -16.51 15.31
N PHE A 242 36.03 -15.69 14.96
CA PHE A 242 34.62 -16.10 14.91
C PHE A 242 34.19 -16.49 13.48
N HIS A 243 33.06 -17.18 13.34
CA HIS A 243 32.59 -17.74 12.07
C HIS A 243 31.08 -17.53 11.91
N GLY A 244 30.61 -17.31 10.68
CA GLY A 244 29.21 -17.12 10.32
C GLY A 244 29.01 -17.30 8.82
N ARG A 245 27.78 -17.61 8.37
CA ARG A 245 27.49 -17.92 6.95
C ARG A 245 27.04 -16.68 6.17
N ASN A 246 26.37 -15.75 6.85
CA ASN A 246 25.84 -14.51 6.30
C ASN A 246 26.15 -13.33 7.27
N LYS A 247 25.78 -12.10 6.88
CA LYS A 247 26.02 -10.89 7.69
C LYS A 247 25.40 -10.98 9.08
N ALA A 248 24.16 -11.45 9.20
CA ALA A 248 23.46 -11.58 10.47
C ALA A 248 24.11 -12.61 11.43
N ASP A 249 24.56 -13.75 10.90
CA ASP A 249 25.32 -14.75 11.66
C ASP A 249 26.65 -14.18 12.19
N LEU A 250 27.36 -13.42 11.35
CA LEU A 250 28.64 -12.78 11.72
C LEU A 250 28.44 -11.73 12.81
N VAL A 251 27.42 -10.86 12.70
CA VAL A 251 27.08 -9.89 13.75
C VAL A 251 26.69 -10.60 15.05
N LYS A 252 25.84 -11.63 14.99
CA LYS A 252 25.47 -12.44 16.18
C LYS A 252 26.65 -13.21 16.78
N ALA A 253 27.62 -13.63 15.97
CA ALA A 253 28.84 -14.29 16.45
C ALA A 253 29.80 -13.29 17.11
N LEU A 254 29.97 -12.10 16.53
CA LEU A 254 30.75 -11.00 17.09
C LEU A 254 30.16 -10.51 18.42
N CYS A 255 28.84 -10.31 18.50
CA CYS A 255 28.15 -9.93 19.74
C CYS A 255 28.37 -10.98 20.85
N ARG A 256 28.23 -12.28 20.53
CA ARG A 256 28.54 -13.37 21.48
C ARG A 256 30.02 -13.38 21.89
N THR A 257 30.92 -13.06 20.99
CA THR A 257 32.37 -12.99 21.27
C THR A 257 32.71 -11.78 22.16
N GLY A 258 32.04 -10.64 21.99
CA GLY A 258 32.19 -9.46 22.87
C GLY A 258 31.79 -9.74 24.32
N HIS A 259 30.77 -10.56 24.54
CA HIS A 259 30.25 -10.93 25.87
C HIS A 259 30.91 -12.16 26.52
N GLN A 260 31.89 -12.81 25.86
CA GLN A 260 32.56 -14.00 26.41
C GLN A 260 33.89 -13.65 27.08
N GLN A 261 33.95 -13.79 28.41
CA GLN A 261 35.17 -13.62 29.20
C GLN A 261 36.29 -14.58 28.76
N THR A 262 37.41 -14.04 28.29
CA THR A 262 38.64 -14.79 28.08
C THR A 262 39.47 -14.90 29.36
N GLY A 263 39.02 -15.76 30.27
CA GLY A 263 39.78 -16.10 31.48
C GLY A 263 41.18 -16.67 31.18
N LEU A 264 42.16 -16.25 31.98
CA LEU A 264 43.46 -16.90 32.24
C LEU A 264 44.60 -16.86 31.19
N PHE A 265 44.41 -16.35 29.96
CA PHE A 265 45.53 -16.28 28.98
C PHE A 265 46.21 -14.90 28.84
N ALA A 266 45.64 -13.81 29.36
CA ALA A 266 46.15 -12.45 29.17
C ALA A 266 47.43 -12.08 29.98
N HIS A 267 47.96 -12.97 30.83
CA HIS A 267 49.09 -12.69 31.73
C HIS A 267 50.21 -13.76 31.71
N GLY A 268 50.61 -14.20 30.52
CA GLY A 268 52.02 -14.44 30.17
C GLY A 268 52.89 -15.34 31.08
N LEU A 269 52.31 -16.30 31.80
CA LEU A 269 53.05 -17.17 32.73
C LEU A 269 53.26 -18.57 32.14
N GLN A 270 54.50 -18.86 31.76
CA GLN A 270 54.93 -20.19 31.36
C GLN A 270 54.80 -21.18 32.54
N ARG A 271 54.16 -22.33 32.30
CA ARG A 271 54.24 -23.48 33.21
C ARG A 271 55.46 -24.34 32.87
N SER A 272 56.55 -24.15 33.58
CA SER A 272 57.54 -25.23 33.78
C SER A 272 56.94 -26.28 34.71
N GLY A 273 57.07 -27.55 34.34
CA GLY A 273 56.44 -28.66 35.05
C GLY A 273 57.25 -29.18 36.23
N SER A 274 56.56 -29.63 37.26
CA SER A 274 56.96 -30.76 38.10
C SER A 274 55.69 -31.31 38.78
N GLY A 275 55.57 -32.62 38.84
CA GLY A 275 54.51 -33.28 39.62
C GLY A 275 55.12 -33.93 40.83
N GLU A 276 54.37 -34.00 41.93
CA GLU A 276 54.24 -35.19 42.78
C GLU A 276 53.21 -34.96 43.90
N SER A 277 52.17 -35.80 43.87
CA SER A 277 51.46 -36.48 44.98
C SER A 277 51.08 -35.82 46.33
N PRO A 278 50.08 -36.39 47.05
CA PRO A 278 49.28 -35.64 48.02
C PRO A 278 49.48 -36.03 49.49
N ASN A 279 49.24 -35.10 50.41
CA ASN A 279 48.54 -35.32 51.69
C ASN A 279 48.51 -34.05 52.58
N ALA A 280 47.31 -33.58 52.93
CA ALA A 280 47.00 -32.99 54.25
C ALA A 280 45.47 -32.86 54.40
N ARG A 281 44.99 -32.84 55.65
CA ARG A 281 43.57 -32.89 56.05
C ARG A 281 43.37 -31.89 57.20
N VAL A 282 42.13 -31.44 57.43
CA VAL A 282 41.73 -30.51 58.53
C VAL A 282 42.10 -29.03 58.17
N GLN A 283 41.31 -27.98 58.42
CA GLN A 283 40.37 -27.67 59.51
C GLN A 283 39.21 -26.74 59.08
N LEU A 284 38.14 -26.67 59.88
CA LEU A 284 37.07 -25.67 59.79
C LEU A 284 37.50 -24.33 60.43
N GLY A 285 37.03 -23.22 59.88
CA GLY A 285 37.13 -21.89 60.49
C GLY A 285 36.08 -20.94 59.90
N GLU A 286 35.17 -20.45 60.74
CA GLU A 286 34.18 -19.43 60.37
C GLU A 286 34.82 -18.05 60.34
N GLY A 287 34.49 -17.23 59.34
CA GLY A 287 34.92 -15.85 59.23
C GLY A 287 34.03 -15.09 58.25
N ARG A 288 33.37 -14.03 58.74
CA ARG A 288 32.58 -13.12 57.91
C ARG A 288 33.52 -12.25 57.09
N ASP A 289 33.20 -12.07 55.81
CA ASP A 289 32.98 -10.76 55.17
C ASP A 289 32.81 -10.95 53.66
N THR A 290 31.65 -10.58 53.12
CA THR A 290 31.40 -10.50 51.68
C THR A 290 31.98 -9.20 51.11
N PRO A 291 32.95 -9.24 50.17
CA PRO A 291 33.29 -8.10 49.36
C PRO A 291 32.15 -7.81 48.34
N PRO A 292 31.99 -6.56 47.86
CA PRO A 292 31.01 -6.23 46.84
C PRO A 292 31.35 -6.89 45.49
N PRO A 293 30.37 -7.10 44.59
CA PRO A 293 30.60 -7.68 43.28
C PRO A 293 31.47 -6.74 42.41
N LEU A 294 32.56 -7.28 41.87
CA LEU A 294 33.51 -6.56 41.02
C LEU A 294 33.01 -6.46 39.56
N SER A 295 32.11 -5.52 39.27
CA SER A 295 31.67 -5.22 37.89
C SER A 295 32.69 -4.36 37.12
N ARG A 296 33.89 -4.90 36.83
CA ARG A 296 35.00 -4.15 36.20
C ARG A 296 35.80 -4.92 35.12
N GLN A 297 35.30 -6.02 34.57
CA GLN A 297 35.99 -6.75 33.49
C GLN A 297 35.21 -6.90 32.19
N ASP A 298 33.87 -6.80 32.20
CA ASP A 298 33.05 -6.96 30.99
C ASP A 298 33.14 -5.76 30.02
N SER A 299 33.69 -4.62 30.46
CA SER A 299 33.82 -3.41 29.65
C SER A 299 34.93 -3.46 28.59
N ASN A 300 36.05 -4.14 28.89
CA ASN A 300 37.29 -3.96 28.11
C ASN A 300 37.26 -4.65 26.74
N GLN A 301 36.66 -5.83 26.64
CA GLN A 301 36.55 -6.56 25.39
C GLN A 301 35.50 -5.91 24.46
N THR A 302 34.39 -5.46 25.04
CA THR A 302 33.35 -4.70 24.34
C THR A 302 33.85 -3.37 23.81
N GLY A 303 34.55 -2.58 24.64
CA GLY A 303 35.18 -1.31 24.23
C GLY A 303 36.21 -1.51 23.12
N HIS A 304 37.09 -2.49 23.24
CA HIS A 304 38.09 -2.81 22.21
C HIS A 304 37.46 -3.19 20.86
N PHE A 305 36.37 -3.96 20.85
CA PHE A 305 35.67 -4.26 19.60
C PHE A 305 34.96 -3.02 19.02
N LEU A 306 34.36 -2.17 19.85
CA LEU A 306 33.78 -0.90 19.40
C LEU A 306 34.83 0.05 18.80
N GLU A 307 35.98 0.21 19.44
CA GLU A 307 37.11 1.00 18.91
C GLU A 307 37.60 0.45 17.57
N LYS A 308 37.75 -0.87 17.44
CA LYS A 308 38.12 -1.50 16.17
C LYS A 308 37.08 -1.30 15.07
N ILE A 309 35.78 -1.45 15.39
CA ILE A 309 34.72 -1.22 14.41
C ILE A 309 34.73 0.25 13.97
N ARG A 310 34.80 1.20 14.93
CA ARG A 310 34.90 2.65 14.65
C ARG A 310 36.11 3.00 13.78
N ALA A 311 37.26 2.36 14.00
CA ALA A 311 38.46 2.54 13.17
C ALA A 311 38.31 2.02 11.73
N VAL A 312 37.42 1.04 11.49
CA VAL A 312 37.12 0.50 10.14
C VAL A 312 35.97 1.27 9.47
N THR A 313 34.96 1.70 10.22
CA THR A 313 33.83 2.48 9.68
C THR A 313 34.19 3.93 9.39
N GLY A 314 35.12 4.51 10.16
CA GLY A 314 35.30 5.96 10.20
C GLY A 314 34.12 6.67 10.88
N PRO A 315 34.11 8.01 10.86
CA PRO A 315 33.03 8.81 11.43
C PRO A 315 31.73 8.60 10.64
N CYS A 316 30.62 8.46 11.35
CA CYS A 316 29.29 8.29 10.77
C CYS A 316 28.33 9.37 11.29
N ILE A 317 27.34 9.71 10.46
CA ILE A 317 26.27 10.66 10.72
C ILE A 317 24.92 9.97 10.57
N ARG A 318 23.96 10.34 11.42
CA ARG A 318 22.55 9.91 11.36
C ARG A 318 21.69 11.14 11.64
N LEU A 319 20.51 11.29 11.04
CA LEU A 319 19.59 12.36 11.46
C LEU A 319 19.11 12.10 12.89
N SER A 320 19.04 13.15 13.71
CA SER A 320 18.61 12.98 15.09
C SER A 320 17.16 12.50 15.11
N PRO A 321 16.82 11.41 15.84
CA PRO A 321 15.45 10.89 15.90
C PRO A 321 14.41 11.94 16.32
N LEU A 322 14.83 12.91 17.15
CA LEU A 322 13.99 14.04 17.59
C LEU A 322 13.56 14.93 16.42
N THR A 323 14.52 15.50 15.69
CA THR A 323 14.23 16.39 14.55
C THR A 323 13.64 15.62 13.37
N TYR A 324 14.11 14.39 13.13
CA TYR A 324 13.59 13.53 12.06
C TYR A 324 12.07 13.33 12.20
N LYS A 325 11.60 12.90 13.38
CA LYS A 325 10.15 12.72 13.63
C LYS A 325 9.37 14.03 13.59
N LEU A 326 9.96 15.14 14.05
CA LEU A 326 9.29 16.44 13.97
C LEU A 326 9.02 16.86 12.51
N PHE A 327 10.01 16.70 11.62
CA PHE A 327 9.82 17.00 10.19
C PHE A 327 9.00 15.92 9.45
N GLU A 328 9.04 14.66 9.89
CA GLU A 328 8.11 13.61 9.45
C GLU A 328 6.65 14.01 9.77
N ARG A 329 6.38 14.61 10.93
CA ARG A 329 5.06 15.14 11.29
C ARG A 329 4.66 16.34 10.43
N VAL A 330 5.56 17.26 10.13
CA VAL A 330 5.30 18.36 9.17
C VAL A 330 4.93 17.79 7.81
N HIS A 331 5.64 16.78 7.32
CA HIS A 331 5.31 16.08 6.08
C HIS A 331 3.92 15.40 6.15
N LEU A 332 3.61 14.72 7.25
CA LEU A 332 2.31 14.09 7.50
C LEU A 332 1.17 15.11 7.44
N VAL A 333 1.31 16.29 8.07
CA VAL A 333 0.29 17.35 8.07
C VAL A 333 0.18 18.00 6.68
N PHE A 334 1.31 18.24 6.00
CA PHE A 334 1.29 18.87 4.68
C PHE A 334 0.64 17.99 3.60
N TYR A 335 1.10 16.73 3.48
CA TYR A 335 0.60 15.78 2.48
C TYR A 335 -0.68 15.04 2.90
N ARG A 336 -1.08 15.15 4.17
CA ARG A 336 -2.18 14.39 4.78
C ARG A 336 -2.00 12.89 4.55
N SER A 337 -0.79 12.40 4.88
CA SER A 337 -0.32 11.04 4.56
C SER A 337 0.44 10.43 5.73
N ALA A 338 0.18 9.15 6.00
CA ALA A 338 0.96 8.33 6.92
C ALA A 338 2.29 7.84 6.33
N GLU A 339 2.44 7.94 5.01
CA GLU A 339 3.55 7.37 4.24
C GLU A 339 4.38 8.49 3.61
N TRP A 340 5.70 8.34 3.69
CA TRP A 340 6.69 9.26 3.12
C TRP A 340 7.40 8.61 1.91
N THR A 341 7.66 9.41 0.87
CA THR A 341 8.47 9.00 -0.30
C THR A 341 9.29 10.19 -0.84
N GLU A 342 10.38 9.92 -1.56
CA GLU A 342 11.13 10.98 -2.27
C GLU A 342 10.29 11.72 -3.33
N LYS A 343 9.33 11.00 -3.94
CA LYS A 343 8.45 11.52 -5.00
C LYS A 343 7.45 12.53 -4.43
N SER A 344 7.02 12.39 -3.18
CA SER A 344 5.99 13.25 -2.60
C SER A 344 6.47 14.69 -2.50
N LEU A 345 7.72 14.88 -2.07
CA LEU A 345 8.36 16.20 -2.04
C LEU A 345 8.29 16.89 -3.40
N THR A 346 8.80 16.26 -4.46
CA THR A 346 8.96 16.93 -5.76
C THR A 346 7.69 16.98 -6.61
N ALA A 347 6.75 16.04 -6.44
CA ALA A 347 5.61 15.87 -7.34
C ALA A 347 4.72 17.12 -7.47
N ILE A 348 4.41 17.83 -6.37
CA ILE A 348 3.57 19.05 -6.42
C ILE A 348 4.27 20.15 -7.22
N ILE A 349 5.57 20.34 -7.00
CA ILE A 349 6.36 21.35 -7.72
C ILE A 349 6.42 21.01 -9.21
N LEU A 350 6.74 19.76 -9.57
CA LEU A 350 6.80 19.33 -10.95
C LEU A 350 5.42 19.42 -11.64
N ALA A 351 4.33 19.08 -10.95
CA ALA A 351 2.97 19.19 -11.48
C ALA A 351 2.58 20.63 -11.83
N SER A 352 3.03 21.60 -11.01
CA SER A 352 2.80 23.03 -11.24
C SER A 352 3.49 23.58 -12.49
N ILE A 353 4.58 22.92 -12.92
CA ILE A 353 5.48 23.38 -13.99
C ILE A 353 5.31 22.57 -15.28
N ALA A 354 4.69 21.40 -15.25
CA ALA A 354 4.44 20.54 -16.40
C ALA A 354 3.53 21.13 -17.51
N ARG A 355 3.06 22.38 -17.37
CA ARG A 355 2.23 23.15 -18.33
C ARG A 355 1.04 22.37 -18.93
N ARG A 356 0.46 21.45 -18.15
CA ARG A 356 -0.74 20.69 -18.54
C ARG A 356 -2.00 21.51 -18.28
N ASN A 357 -3.04 21.27 -19.05
CA ASN A 357 -4.37 21.81 -18.77
C ASN A 357 -5.07 20.89 -17.75
N TYR A 358 -5.45 21.46 -16.62
CA TYR A 358 -6.16 20.76 -15.55
C TYR A 358 -7.67 21.07 -15.58
N PRO A 359 -8.51 20.18 -15.03
CA PRO A 359 -9.95 20.42 -14.86
C PRO A 359 -10.23 21.63 -13.97
N GLU A 360 -11.41 22.22 -14.10
CA GLU A 360 -11.84 23.37 -13.30
C GLU A 360 -12.60 22.91 -12.06
N TYR A 361 -12.06 23.22 -10.88
CA TYR A 361 -12.65 22.91 -9.56
C TYR A 361 -12.17 23.93 -8.50
N ILE A 362 -12.86 23.97 -7.36
CA ILE A 362 -12.50 24.83 -6.23
C ILE A 362 -11.45 24.13 -5.37
N VAL A 363 -10.27 24.74 -5.23
CA VAL A 363 -9.23 24.29 -4.30
C VAL A 363 -9.62 24.67 -2.86
N CYS A 364 -9.62 23.70 -1.96
CA CYS A 364 -10.01 23.85 -0.56
C CYS A 364 -9.06 23.06 0.35
N ARG A 365 -8.04 23.75 0.90
CA ARG A 365 -7.20 23.25 1.99
C ARG A 365 -7.73 23.82 3.31
N SER A 366 -8.46 23.02 4.09
CA SER A 366 -8.84 23.42 5.47
C SER A 366 -7.69 23.19 6.47
N THR A 367 -7.62 24.05 7.49
CA THR A 367 -6.60 24.05 8.55
C THR A 367 -7.03 23.27 9.80
N ASN A 368 -8.29 22.81 9.84
CA ASN A 368 -8.94 22.26 11.04
C ASN A 368 -9.05 20.73 11.05
N ILE A 369 -8.36 20.02 10.14
CA ILE A 369 -8.35 18.55 10.09
C ILE A 369 -7.81 17.95 11.40
N PHE A 370 -6.74 18.55 11.94
CA PHE A 370 -6.24 18.23 13.26
C PHE A 370 -6.66 19.33 14.24
N ALA A 371 -7.54 18.99 15.18
CA ALA A 371 -8.06 19.92 16.16
C ALA A 371 -7.03 20.37 17.22
N SER A 372 -5.96 19.60 17.44
CA SER A 372 -4.91 19.89 18.42
C SER A 372 -3.65 19.06 18.19
N ARG A 373 -2.52 19.48 18.80
CA ARG A 373 -1.28 18.68 18.90
C ARG A 373 -1.55 17.25 19.41
N ARG A 374 -2.39 17.09 20.44
CA ARG A 374 -2.75 15.76 20.96
C ARG A 374 -3.46 14.90 19.92
N HIS A 375 -4.33 15.47 19.08
CA HIS A 375 -5.04 14.73 18.04
C HIS A 375 -4.09 14.23 16.93
N VAL A 376 -3.15 15.07 16.46
CA VAL A 376 -2.18 14.63 15.44
C VAL A 376 -1.20 13.59 16.00
N LEU A 377 -0.78 13.69 17.26
CA LEU A 377 0.05 12.66 17.92
C LEU A 377 -0.68 11.32 18.10
N GLU A 378 -1.96 11.34 18.47
CA GLU A 378 -2.77 10.12 18.59
C GLU A 378 -3.01 9.48 17.21
N PHE A 379 -3.21 10.29 16.17
CA PHE A 379 -3.30 9.81 14.79
C PHE A 379 -1.97 9.23 14.30
N GLU A 380 -0.85 9.90 14.57
CA GLU A 380 0.52 9.45 14.25
C GLU A 380 0.84 8.10 14.93
N SER A 381 0.49 7.93 16.21
CA SER A 381 0.62 6.64 16.90
C SER A 381 -0.27 5.56 16.26
N ALA A 382 -1.54 5.88 15.95
CA ALA A 382 -2.47 4.94 15.33
C ALA A 382 -1.99 4.41 13.96
N ILE A 383 -1.46 5.27 13.10
CA ILE A 383 -0.92 4.86 11.79
C ILE A 383 0.36 4.01 11.93
N ARG A 384 1.23 4.31 12.92
CA ARG A 384 2.45 3.53 13.18
C ARG A 384 2.11 2.12 13.68
N VAL A 385 1.14 2.00 14.59
CA VAL A 385 0.62 0.70 15.06
C VAL A 385 -0.11 -0.05 13.94
N GLU A 386 -0.81 0.64 13.04
CA GLU A 386 -1.44 0.01 11.89
C GLU A 386 -0.41 -0.58 10.92
N ALA A 387 0.64 0.19 10.62
CA ALA A 387 1.77 -0.25 9.79
C ALA A 387 2.57 -1.39 10.44
N GLU A 388 2.65 -1.43 11.78
CA GLU A 388 3.20 -2.57 12.51
C GLU A 388 2.35 -3.84 12.28
N VAL A 389 1.03 -3.76 12.36
CA VAL A 389 0.13 -4.90 12.08
C VAL A 389 0.25 -5.35 10.62
N ASP A 390 0.31 -4.42 9.65
CA ASP A 390 0.57 -4.77 8.25
C ASP A 390 1.93 -5.44 8.08
N SER A 391 3.00 -4.93 8.71
CA SER A 391 4.32 -5.54 8.61
C SER A 391 4.40 -6.97 9.18
N VAL A 392 3.48 -7.35 10.07
CA VAL A 392 3.35 -8.71 10.59
C VAL A 392 2.60 -9.60 9.60
N LEU A 393 1.54 -9.10 8.95
CA LEU A 393 0.73 -9.85 8.00
C LEU A 393 1.37 -9.97 6.60
N GLU A 394 2.08 -8.93 6.16
CA GLU A 394 2.75 -8.82 4.85
C GLU A 394 4.20 -9.37 4.86
N PHE A 395 4.67 -9.95 5.97
CA PHE A 395 6.02 -10.53 6.04
C PHE A 395 6.12 -11.80 5.17
N ASN A 396 7.32 -12.11 4.64
CA ASN A 396 7.52 -13.25 3.74
C ASN A 396 7.21 -14.60 4.43
N GLY A 397 6.01 -15.12 4.18
CA GLY A 397 5.47 -16.36 4.74
C GLY A 397 4.42 -16.11 5.83
N PRO A 398 3.56 -17.11 6.14
CA PRO A 398 2.47 -16.90 7.10
C PRO A 398 3.02 -16.46 8.47
N PRO A 399 2.40 -15.46 9.14
CA PRO A 399 2.90 -14.82 10.37
C PRO A 399 3.12 -15.78 11.56
N GLY A 400 2.58 -16.99 11.48
CA GLY A 400 2.65 -18.00 12.51
C GLY A 400 1.91 -17.60 13.80
N GLU A 401 1.96 -18.49 14.79
CA GLU A 401 1.28 -18.27 16.07
C GLU A 401 1.81 -17.03 16.83
N ALA A 402 3.10 -16.72 16.67
CA ALA A 402 3.73 -15.56 17.30
C ALA A 402 3.25 -14.22 16.69
N GLY A 403 3.15 -14.14 15.35
CA GLY A 403 2.61 -12.96 14.67
C GLY A 403 1.13 -12.76 14.97
N PHE A 404 0.32 -13.84 14.93
CA PHE A 404 -1.08 -13.78 15.33
C PHE A 404 -1.28 -13.33 16.79
N ARG A 405 -0.47 -13.83 17.73
CA ARG A 405 -0.52 -13.40 19.14
C ARG A 405 -0.18 -11.91 19.29
N LYS A 406 0.86 -11.43 18.61
CA LYS A 406 1.22 -10.00 18.60
C LYS A 406 0.07 -9.11 18.10
N ILE A 407 -0.66 -9.53 17.07
CA ILE A 407 -1.82 -8.78 16.56
C ILE A 407 -2.97 -8.76 17.59
N ILE A 408 -3.19 -9.86 18.31
CA ILE A 408 -4.16 -9.90 19.41
C ILE A 408 -3.73 -8.98 20.56
N ASP A 409 -2.46 -8.98 20.97
CA ASP A 409 -1.95 -8.09 22.03
C ASP A 409 -2.15 -6.60 21.66
N ILE A 410 -1.94 -6.24 20.38
CA ILE A 410 -2.24 -4.91 19.84
C ILE A 410 -3.75 -4.63 19.85
N PHE A 411 -4.58 -5.59 19.44
CA PHE A 411 -6.04 -5.46 19.44
C PHE A 411 -6.59 -5.21 20.86
N GLU A 412 -6.22 -6.02 21.85
CA GLU A 412 -6.74 -5.88 23.23
C GLU A 412 -6.33 -4.52 23.84
N ARG A 413 -5.15 -4.00 23.47
CA ARG A 413 -4.68 -2.66 23.86
C ARG A 413 -5.50 -1.52 23.21
N VAL A 414 -5.80 -1.63 21.92
CA VAL A 414 -6.44 -0.56 21.12
C VAL A 414 -7.98 -0.56 21.24
N TYR A 415 -8.60 -1.73 21.38
CA TYR A 415 -10.05 -1.92 21.27
C TYR A 415 -10.88 -1.04 22.22
N PRO A 416 -10.56 -0.86 23.53
CA PRO A 416 -11.32 0.03 24.41
C PRO A 416 -11.28 1.50 23.96
N ARG A 417 -10.11 1.96 23.46
CA ARG A 417 -9.94 3.33 22.96
C ARG A 417 -10.70 3.53 21.65
N TRP A 418 -10.66 2.54 20.75
CA TRP A 418 -11.44 2.52 19.51
C TRP A 418 -12.94 2.63 19.78
N GLN A 419 -13.50 1.84 20.72
CA GLN A 419 -14.92 1.92 21.09
C GLN A 419 -15.33 3.30 21.61
N ASN A 420 -14.46 3.96 22.39
CA ASN A 420 -14.72 5.31 22.89
C ASN A 420 -14.76 6.34 21.73
N LEU A 421 -13.72 6.34 20.90
CA LEU A 421 -13.62 7.28 19.77
C LEU A 421 -14.69 7.04 18.70
N LEU A 422 -15.09 5.79 18.45
CA LEU A 422 -16.17 5.46 17.51
C LEU A 422 -17.50 6.11 17.93
N ARG A 423 -17.80 6.17 19.25
CA ARG A 423 -18.97 6.88 19.76
C ARG A 423 -18.83 8.40 19.62
N GLU A 424 -17.65 8.96 19.88
CA GLU A 424 -17.37 10.39 19.67
C GLU A 424 -17.58 10.80 18.21
N GLU A 425 -17.10 10.00 17.24
CA GLU A 425 -17.31 10.25 15.80
C GLU A 425 -18.78 10.09 15.37
N GLN A 426 -19.51 9.14 15.97
CA GLN A 426 -20.95 8.97 15.73
C GLN A 426 -21.77 10.15 16.27
N GLU A 427 -21.36 10.75 17.39
CA GLU A 427 -21.96 11.98 17.91
C GLU A 427 -21.63 13.20 17.05
N LYS A 428 -20.40 13.29 16.49
CA LYS A 428 -20.04 14.34 15.52
C LYS A 428 -20.86 14.24 14.25
N GLU A 429 -21.04 13.04 13.69
CA GLU A 429 -21.88 12.84 12.49
C GLU A 429 -23.32 13.30 12.72
N ALA A 430 -23.87 13.05 13.89
CA ALA A 430 -25.25 13.42 14.21
C ALA A 430 -25.46 14.92 14.53
N ARG A 431 -24.39 15.72 14.66
CA ARG A 431 -24.48 17.10 15.22
C ARG A 431 -23.60 18.18 14.59
N VAL A 432 -22.53 17.81 13.89
CA VAL A 432 -21.44 18.73 13.49
C VAL A 432 -21.27 18.79 11.98
N TYR A 433 -21.35 17.66 11.29
CA TYR A 433 -21.23 17.61 9.82
C TYR A 433 -22.59 17.83 9.17
N GLU A 434 -22.66 18.78 8.23
CA GLU A 434 -23.76 18.83 7.28
C GLU A 434 -23.47 17.83 6.14
N GLU A 435 -24.49 17.07 5.73
CA GLU A 435 -24.57 16.24 4.52
C GLU A 435 -23.26 15.58 4.02
N GLY A 436 -22.58 14.81 4.87
CA GLY A 436 -21.51 13.89 4.47
C GLY A 436 -20.08 14.47 4.40
N GLU A 437 -19.88 15.76 4.72
CA GLU A 437 -18.55 16.40 4.76
C GLU A 437 -17.52 15.64 5.62
N GLY A 438 -17.98 14.93 6.66
CA GLY A 438 -17.14 14.14 7.55
C GLY A 438 -16.53 12.88 6.91
N ALA A 439 -17.04 12.38 5.79
CA ALA A 439 -16.64 11.09 5.22
C ALA A 439 -15.15 11.02 4.84
N TYR A 440 -14.68 11.96 4.02
CA TYR A 440 -13.26 12.03 3.64
C TYR A 440 -12.37 12.42 4.84
N LEU A 441 -12.83 13.32 5.70
CA LEU A 441 -12.06 13.82 6.84
C LEU A 441 -11.83 12.77 7.93
N ARG A 442 -12.79 11.86 8.14
CA ARG A 442 -12.67 10.73 9.08
C ARG A 442 -11.42 9.88 8.87
N ARG A 443 -10.86 9.86 7.64
CA ARG A 443 -9.62 9.15 7.30
C ARG A 443 -8.38 9.68 8.03
N PHE A 444 -8.44 10.92 8.54
CA PHE A 444 -7.37 11.57 9.32
C PHE A 444 -7.62 11.52 10.84
N THR A 445 -8.47 10.60 11.30
CA THR A 445 -8.73 10.35 12.72
C THR A 445 -8.08 9.04 13.17
N PRO A 446 -7.67 8.90 14.46
CA PRO A 446 -7.13 7.64 14.99
C PRO A 446 -8.08 6.45 14.79
N VAL A 447 -9.39 6.72 14.85
CA VAL A 447 -10.47 5.72 14.73
C VAL A 447 -10.42 4.98 13.39
N HIS A 448 -10.05 5.66 12.31
CA HIS A 448 -9.93 5.04 11.00
C HIS A 448 -8.84 3.95 11.00
N SER A 449 -7.62 4.26 11.44
CA SER A 449 -6.54 3.26 11.53
C SER A 449 -6.79 2.19 12.59
N TYR A 450 -7.42 2.55 13.72
CA TYR A 450 -7.88 1.56 14.69
C TYR A 450 -8.93 0.61 14.10
N THR A 451 -9.91 1.08 13.33
CA THR A 451 -10.89 0.20 12.66
C THR A 451 -10.22 -0.76 11.67
N ARG A 452 -9.13 -0.32 11.00
CA ARG A 452 -8.31 -1.18 10.14
C ARG A 452 -7.61 -2.28 10.95
N ILE A 453 -7.10 -1.98 12.14
CA ILE A 453 -6.56 -2.96 13.09
C ILE A 453 -7.66 -3.92 13.57
N ILE A 454 -8.85 -3.42 13.94
CA ILE A 454 -9.99 -4.26 14.38
C ILE A 454 -10.40 -5.24 13.27
N HIS A 455 -10.49 -4.79 12.02
CA HIS A 455 -10.77 -5.65 10.87
C HIS A 455 -9.70 -6.73 10.66
N LYS A 456 -8.41 -6.37 10.77
CA LYS A 456 -7.29 -7.33 10.67
C LYS A 456 -7.31 -8.34 11.84
N ALA A 457 -7.71 -7.92 13.04
CA ALA A 457 -7.87 -8.81 14.19
C ALA A 457 -8.99 -9.84 13.99
N ALA A 458 -10.12 -9.47 13.37
CA ALA A 458 -11.19 -10.42 13.02
C ALA A 458 -10.68 -11.57 12.13
N TYR A 459 -9.84 -11.26 11.13
CA TYR A 459 -9.18 -12.28 10.29
C TYR A 459 -8.27 -13.21 11.11
N VAL A 460 -7.51 -12.66 12.07
CA VAL A 460 -6.64 -13.44 12.96
C VAL A 460 -7.45 -14.38 13.88
N PHE A 461 -8.56 -13.92 14.47
CA PHE A 461 -9.46 -14.79 15.23
C PHE A 461 -9.97 -15.96 14.36
N GLY A 462 -10.31 -15.70 13.09
CA GLY A 462 -10.70 -16.74 12.14
C GLY A 462 -9.60 -17.76 11.83
N LYS A 463 -8.35 -17.33 11.61
CA LYS A 463 -7.20 -18.23 11.40
C LYS A 463 -6.84 -19.03 12.66
N LEU A 464 -7.10 -18.49 13.86
CA LEU A 464 -6.96 -19.20 15.15
C LEU A 464 -8.17 -20.07 15.53
N LYS A 465 -9.22 -20.11 14.69
CA LYS A 465 -10.49 -20.84 14.90
C LYS A 465 -11.32 -20.34 16.09
N ASP A 466 -11.08 -19.12 16.54
CA ASP A 466 -11.91 -18.41 17.53
C ASP A 466 -13.11 -17.75 16.83
N HIS A 467 -14.00 -18.59 16.31
CA HIS A 467 -15.13 -18.14 15.50
C HIS A 467 -16.21 -17.40 16.29
N GLU A 468 -16.24 -17.52 17.64
CA GLU A 468 -17.16 -16.76 18.50
C GLU A 468 -16.71 -15.29 18.61
N ARG A 469 -15.41 -15.03 18.86
CA ARG A 469 -14.87 -13.66 18.84
C ARG A 469 -14.89 -13.07 17.43
N GLU A 470 -14.58 -13.87 16.41
CA GLU A 470 -14.69 -13.45 14.99
C GLU A 470 -16.12 -13.00 14.63
N HIS A 471 -17.14 -13.80 14.97
CA HIS A 471 -18.55 -13.47 14.70
C HIS A 471 -19.01 -12.22 15.47
N SER A 472 -18.62 -12.11 16.73
CA SER A 472 -18.93 -10.95 17.58
C SER A 472 -18.34 -9.66 16.99
N LEU A 473 -17.07 -9.70 16.58
CA LEU A 473 -16.38 -8.53 16.06
C LEU A 473 -16.87 -8.12 14.66
N LEU A 474 -17.21 -9.10 13.79
CA LEU A 474 -17.86 -8.82 12.52
C LEU A 474 -19.26 -8.22 12.69
N THR A 475 -19.96 -8.53 13.78
CA THR A 475 -21.25 -7.91 14.10
C THR A 475 -21.05 -6.45 14.51
N GLU A 476 -20.12 -6.15 15.43
CA GLU A 476 -19.81 -4.78 15.85
C GLU A 476 -19.29 -3.90 14.68
N LEU A 477 -18.49 -4.47 13.78
CA LEU A 477 -18.04 -3.80 12.55
C LEU A 477 -19.20 -3.50 11.57
N LEU A 478 -20.23 -4.35 11.52
CA LEU A 478 -21.43 -4.14 10.69
C LEU A 478 -22.44 -3.19 11.32
N ASP A 479 -22.51 -3.12 12.64
CA ASP A 479 -23.44 -2.23 13.38
C ASP A 479 -23.03 -0.74 13.27
N GLN A 480 -21.75 -0.45 13.06
CA GLN A 480 -21.27 0.91 12.73
C GLN A 480 -21.32 1.19 11.21
N HIS A 481 -21.55 2.44 10.83
CA HIS A 481 -21.72 2.86 9.43
C HIS A 481 -20.73 3.96 8.99
N LEU A 482 -19.71 4.29 9.79
CA LEU A 482 -18.82 5.43 9.54
C LEU A 482 -17.51 5.04 8.85
N PHE A 483 -17.04 3.81 9.07
CA PHE A 483 -15.73 3.33 8.65
C PHE A 483 -15.83 2.04 7.83
N HIS A 484 -15.03 1.96 6.76
CA HIS A 484 -14.98 0.85 5.80
C HIS A 484 -16.32 0.37 5.22
N PRO A 485 -17.16 1.26 4.65
CA PRO A 485 -18.35 0.85 3.91
C PRO A 485 -18.02 -0.20 2.83
N ALA A 486 -16.90 -0.02 2.12
CA ALA A 486 -16.39 -0.96 1.13
C ALA A 486 -16.19 -2.40 1.61
N ARG A 487 -15.91 -2.62 2.91
CA ARG A 487 -15.71 -3.96 3.48
C ARG A 487 -16.99 -4.63 3.96
N ARG A 488 -18.12 -3.90 4.06
CA ARG A 488 -19.38 -4.45 4.60
C ARG A 488 -19.84 -5.70 3.88
N GLY A 489 -19.74 -5.74 2.55
CA GLY A 489 -20.10 -6.93 1.77
C GLY A 489 -19.25 -8.17 2.10
N SER A 490 -17.94 -8.02 2.33
CA SER A 490 -17.11 -9.14 2.77
C SER A 490 -17.38 -9.54 4.22
N TRP A 491 -17.72 -8.59 5.10
CA TRP A 491 -18.16 -8.88 6.46
C TRP A 491 -19.49 -9.66 6.48
N TYR A 492 -20.49 -9.28 5.69
CA TYR A 492 -21.74 -10.06 5.54
C TYR A 492 -21.48 -11.48 5.02
N GLN A 493 -20.64 -11.62 3.99
CA GLN A 493 -20.28 -12.93 3.43
C GLN A 493 -19.60 -13.83 4.47
N ARG A 494 -18.65 -13.28 5.25
CA ARG A 494 -17.93 -14.02 6.29
C ARG A 494 -18.84 -14.34 7.47
N LYS A 495 -19.61 -13.38 7.99
CA LYS A 495 -20.58 -13.57 9.08
C LYS A 495 -21.61 -14.65 8.74
N ALA A 496 -22.20 -14.62 7.54
CA ALA A 496 -23.13 -15.65 7.08
C ALA A 496 -22.48 -17.04 6.92
N LEU A 497 -21.18 -17.11 6.60
CA LEU A 497 -20.41 -18.35 6.59
C LEU A 497 -20.26 -18.91 8.00
N LEU A 498 -19.86 -18.07 8.98
CA LEU A 498 -19.73 -18.49 10.38
C LEU A 498 -21.06 -18.98 10.96
N GLU A 499 -22.15 -18.29 10.63
CA GLU A 499 -23.51 -18.65 11.03
C GLU A 499 -23.98 -19.97 10.38
N GLU A 500 -23.69 -20.21 9.09
CA GLU A 500 -24.04 -21.48 8.43
C GLU A 500 -23.28 -22.68 9.03
N HIS A 501 -22.00 -22.50 9.40
CA HIS A 501 -21.07 -23.61 9.67
C HIS A 501 -20.68 -23.81 11.13
N TYR A 502 -20.45 -22.75 11.93
CA TYR A 502 -19.81 -22.86 13.26
C TYR A 502 -20.72 -22.47 14.42
N MET A 503 -21.48 -21.36 14.30
CA MET A 503 -22.19 -20.78 15.45
C MET A 503 -23.18 -21.74 16.12
N HIS A 504 -23.77 -22.67 15.37
CA HIS A 504 -24.66 -23.70 15.92
C HIS A 504 -24.04 -24.60 17.01
N ALA A 505 -22.71 -24.69 17.10
CA ALA A 505 -21.98 -25.46 18.10
C ALA A 505 -21.27 -24.58 19.16
N LEU A 506 -21.11 -23.28 18.89
CA LEU A 506 -20.43 -22.31 19.77
C LEU A 506 -21.41 -21.43 20.55
N ASP A 507 -22.67 -21.34 20.11
CA ASP A 507 -23.73 -20.58 20.76
C ASP A 507 -23.88 -20.95 22.26
N SER A 508 -23.54 -19.99 23.12
CA SER A 508 -23.62 -20.12 24.58
C SER A 508 -25.05 -20.19 25.12
N LYS A 509 -26.08 -19.90 24.30
CA LYS A 509 -27.51 -19.90 24.68
C LYS A 509 -28.38 -20.59 23.60
N PRO A 510 -28.17 -21.90 23.35
CA PRO A 510 -28.82 -22.60 22.25
C PRO A 510 -30.34 -22.64 22.42
N VAL A 511 -31.06 -22.36 21.32
CA VAL A 511 -32.53 -22.32 21.28
C VAL A 511 -33.15 -23.72 21.40
N SER A 512 -32.38 -24.77 21.12
CA SER A 512 -32.78 -26.17 21.26
C SER A 512 -31.59 -27.04 21.66
N ALA A 513 -31.84 -28.05 22.49
CA ALA A 513 -30.88 -29.12 22.77
C ALA A 513 -30.72 -30.11 21.58
N ASP A 514 -31.62 -30.06 20.60
CA ASP A 514 -31.50 -30.81 19.34
C ASP A 514 -30.61 -30.03 18.35
N MET A 515 -29.43 -30.60 18.05
CA MET A 515 -28.43 -30.04 17.15
C MET A 515 -28.96 -29.80 15.72
N ASP A 516 -29.92 -30.57 15.23
CA ASP A 516 -30.48 -30.36 13.88
C ASP A 516 -31.51 -29.21 13.88
N LEU A 517 -32.19 -28.96 14.99
CA LEU A 517 -33.01 -27.75 15.16
C LEU A 517 -32.13 -26.52 15.35
N GLN A 518 -31.03 -26.63 16.11
CA GLN A 518 -30.05 -25.56 16.32
C GLN A 518 -29.33 -25.18 15.02
N LYS A 519 -28.90 -26.15 14.20
CA LYS A 519 -28.38 -25.91 12.83
C LYS A 519 -29.41 -25.20 11.94
N LYS A 520 -30.69 -25.59 12.01
CA LYS A 520 -31.76 -24.91 11.25
C LYS A 520 -32.06 -23.51 11.77
N HIS A 521 -31.84 -23.22 13.06
CA HIS A 521 -31.96 -21.88 13.62
C HIS A 521 -30.87 -20.97 13.04
N TRP A 522 -29.60 -21.36 13.18
CA TRP A 522 -28.47 -20.58 12.68
C TRP A 522 -28.44 -20.42 11.15
N LYS A 523 -28.92 -21.42 10.38
CA LYS A 523 -29.11 -21.26 8.93
C LYS A 523 -30.18 -20.25 8.53
N ARG A 524 -31.16 -19.96 9.39
CA ARG A 524 -32.09 -18.83 9.17
C ARG A 524 -31.41 -17.50 9.46
N ILE A 525 -30.60 -17.42 10.52
CA ILE A 525 -29.79 -16.22 10.82
C ILE A 525 -28.85 -15.93 9.64
N ALA A 526 -28.13 -16.92 9.14
CA ALA A 526 -27.27 -16.78 7.96
C ALA A 526 -28.04 -16.29 6.72
N ALA A 527 -29.28 -16.76 6.50
CA ALA A 527 -30.12 -16.29 5.39
C ALA A 527 -30.53 -14.82 5.59
N THR A 528 -30.92 -14.43 6.80
CA THR A 528 -31.22 -13.03 7.16
C THR A 528 -29.97 -12.14 7.06
N THR A 529 -28.79 -12.62 7.41
CA THR A 529 -27.51 -11.90 7.20
C THR A 529 -27.23 -11.69 5.71
N CYS A 530 -27.51 -12.68 4.85
CA CYS A 530 -27.40 -12.49 3.40
C CYS A 530 -28.45 -11.51 2.85
N GLU A 531 -29.69 -11.56 3.35
CA GLU A 531 -30.76 -10.62 2.96
C GLU A 531 -30.41 -9.18 3.38
N ALA A 532 -29.96 -8.97 4.62
CA ALA A 532 -29.49 -7.68 5.11
C ALA A 532 -28.35 -7.13 4.26
N GLY A 533 -27.36 -7.96 3.92
CA GLY A 533 -26.27 -7.56 3.03
C GLY A 533 -26.68 -7.22 1.59
N LEU A 534 -27.85 -7.68 1.12
CA LEU A 534 -28.41 -7.28 -0.18
C LEU A 534 -29.30 -6.03 -0.09
N GLN A 535 -29.77 -5.68 1.10
CA GLN A 535 -30.57 -4.48 1.39
C GLN A 535 -29.71 -3.30 1.88
N ASP A 536 -28.46 -3.56 2.28
CA ASP A 536 -27.49 -2.55 2.72
C ASP A 536 -26.97 -1.72 1.53
N ASN A 537 -27.19 -0.40 1.59
CA ASN A 537 -26.81 0.55 0.54
C ASN A 537 -25.28 0.61 0.31
N ASP A 538 -24.50 0.38 1.37
CA ASP A 538 -23.04 0.42 1.36
C ASP A 538 -22.43 -0.94 0.95
N CYS A 539 -23.23 -2.00 0.83
CA CYS A 539 -22.76 -3.27 0.30
C CYS A 539 -22.49 -3.16 -1.21
N HIS A 540 -21.21 -3.05 -1.56
CA HIS A 540 -20.73 -2.94 -2.94
C HIS A 540 -21.26 -4.07 -3.84
N LEU A 541 -21.64 -3.71 -5.07
CA LEU A 541 -22.34 -4.59 -6.03
C LEU A 541 -21.55 -5.89 -6.32
N ILE A 542 -20.23 -5.83 -6.23
CA ILE A 542 -19.32 -6.97 -6.40
C ILE A 542 -19.62 -8.14 -5.45
N TYR A 543 -20.16 -7.88 -4.25
CA TYR A 543 -20.46 -8.92 -3.24
C TYR A 543 -21.84 -9.55 -3.41
N HIS A 544 -22.73 -8.94 -4.21
CA HIS A 544 -24.13 -9.36 -4.34
C HIS A 544 -24.25 -10.76 -4.92
N TYR A 545 -23.42 -11.13 -5.89
CA TYR A 545 -23.45 -12.44 -6.54
C TYR A 545 -23.35 -13.60 -5.53
N ASP A 546 -22.34 -13.60 -4.66
CA ASP A 546 -22.14 -14.69 -3.70
C ASP A 546 -23.12 -14.63 -2.52
N LEU A 547 -23.61 -13.45 -2.13
CA LEU A 547 -24.69 -13.31 -1.16
C LEU A 547 -26.00 -13.92 -1.69
N GLN A 548 -26.39 -13.62 -2.94
CA GLN A 548 -27.55 -14.20 -3.62
C GLN A 548 -27.39 -15.73 -3.74
N LYS A 549 -26.22 -16.21 -4.19
CA LYS A 549 -25.89 -17.63 -4.32
C LYS A 549 -25.95 -18.38 -2.98
N ARG A 550 -25.45 -17.79 -1.88
CA ARG A 550 -25.57 -18.36 -0.52
C ARG A 550 -27.01 -18.34 -0.03
N LEU A 551 -27.76 -17.27 -0.27
CA LEU A 551 -29.18 -17.18 0.09
C LEU A 551 -30.00 -18.29 -0.60
N ILE A 552 -29.90 -18.44 -1.92
CA ILE A 552 -30.56 -19.53 -2.68
C ILE A 552 -30.17 -20.92 -2.14
N LYS A 553 -28.90 -21.13 -1.77
CA LYS A 553 -28.41 -22.38 -1.15
C LYS A 553 -29.09 -22.62 0.19
N LEU A 554 -29.12 -21.63 1.08
CA LEU A 554 -29.72 -21.71 2.41
C LEU A 554 -31.23 -21.94 2.35
N GLU A 555 -31.96 -21.23 1.49
CA GLU A 555 -33.42 -21.42 1.32
C GLU A 555 -33.79 -22.84 0.89
N LYS A 556 -33.01 -23.44 -0.02
CA LYS A 556 -33.15 -24.83 -0.45
C LYS A 556 -32.88 -25.80 0.71
N GLN A 557 -31.83 -25.58 1.49
CA GLN A 557 -31.52 -26.40 2.68
C GLN A 557 -32.60 -26.30 3.77
N LEU A 558 -33.14 -25.09 3.99
CA LEU A 558 -34.25 -24.80 4.91
C LEU A 558 -35.60 -25.33 4.40
N ARG A 559 -35.68 -25.80 3.14
CA ARG A 559 -36.89 -26.28 2.45
C ARG A 559 -38.00 -25.22 2.39
N ILE A 560 -37.62 -23.96 2.22
CA ILE A 560 -38.57 -22.85 2.03
C ILE A 560 -39.38 -23.12 0.75
N PRO A 561 -40.73 -23.02 0.76
CA PRO A 561 -41.55 -23.22 -0.43
C PRO A 561 -41.16 -22.27 -1.55
N ARG A 562 -41.08 -22.74 -2.81
CA ARG A 562 -40.61 -21.95 -3.98
C ARG A 562 -41.28 -20.58 -4.16
N ARG A 563 -42.52 -20.41 -3.71
CA ARG A 563 -43.26 -19.12 -3.75
C ARG A 563 -42.81 -18.08 -2.71
N LEU A 564 -41.96 -18.49 -1.76
CA LEU A 564 -41.36 -17.68 -0.69
C LEU A 564 -39.82 -17.66 -0.81
N GLN A 565 -39.26 -18.28 -1.86
CA GLN A 565 -37.84 -18.20 -2.18
C GLN A 565 -37.59 -16.90 -2.94
N HIS A 566 -36.41 -16.31 -2.75
CA HIS A 566 -35.99 -15.15 -3.51
C HIS A 566 -35.75 -15.52 -4.99
N ASP A 567 -36.29 -14.72 -5.91
CA ASP A 567 -36.09 -14.89 -7.35
C ASP A 567 -35.17 -13.80 -7.92
N PHE A 568 -33.92 -14.17 -8.12
CA PHE A 568 -32.90 -13.32 -8.72
C PHE A 568 -32.86 -13.41 -10.25
N GLY A 569 -33.90 -13.93 -10.93
CA GLY A 569 -33.93 -14.06 -12.40
C GLY A 569 -33.78 -12.76 -13.21
N HIS A 570 -33.86 -11.60 -12.55
CA HIS A 570 -33.50 -10.30 -13.10
C HIS A 570 -31.97 -10.11 -13.22
N VAL A 571 -31.19 -10.72 -12.33
CA VAL A 571 -29.73 -10.86 -12.42
C VAL A 571 -29.43 -12.13 -13.20
N ARG A 572 -28.92 -12.00 -14.42
CA ARG A 572 -28.63 -13.17 -15.26
C ARG A 572 -27.33 -13.84 -14.81
N LEU A 573 -27.42 -14.73 -13.83
CA LEU A 573 -26.33 -15.60 -13.34
C LEU A 573 -25.90 -16.66 -14.40
N GLN A 574 -25.71 -16.24 -15.64
CA GLN A 574 -25.32 -17.08 -16.76
C GLN A 574 -23.81 -17.35 -16.72
N LYS A 575 -23.41 -18.56 -17.10
CA LYS A 575 -22.00 -18.85 -17.34
C LYS A 575 -21.51 -18.08 -18.57
N PRO A 576 -20.24 -17.68 -18.62
CA PRO A 576 -19.61 -17.18 -19.85
C PRO A 576 -19.78 -18.15 -21.01
N ILE A 577 -19.80 -17.60 -22.22
CA ILE A 577 -19.79 -18.38 -23.46
C ILE A 577 -18.34 -18.76 -23.77
N GLU A 578 -18.09 -19.97 -24.24
CA GLU A 578 -16.76 -20.39 -24.69
C GLU A 578 -16.67 -20.26 -26.22
N HIS A 579 -15.67 -19.53 -26.70
CA HIS A 579 -15.26 -19.51 -28.11
C HIS A 579 -13.86 -20.13 -28.23
N THR A 580 -13.54 -20.64 -29.42
CA THR A 580 -12.20 -21.12 -29.78
C THR A 580 -11.75 -20.40 -31.04
N VAL A 581 -10.57 -19.79 -31.00
CA VAL A 581 -9.92 -19.13 -32.15
C VAL A 581 -8.65 -19.89 -32.49
N GLU A 582 -8.52 -20.29 -33.75
CA GLU A 582 -7.39 -21.04 -34.26
C GLU A 582 -6.44 -20.12 -35.05
N GLY A 583 -5.14 -20.16 -34.72
CA GLY A 583 -4.13 -19.34 -35.39
C GLY A 583 -2.74 -19.97 -35.43
N VAL A 584 -1.80 -19.31 -36.09
CA VAL A 584 -0.40 -19.76 -36.20
C VAL A 584 0.43 -19.16 -35.07
N GLN A 585 0.96 -20.01 -34.19
CA GLN A 585 1.85 -19.57 -33.11
C GLN A 585 3.31 -19.52 -33.59
N LEU A 586 4.00 -18.42 -33.30
CA LEU A 586 5.44 -18.29 -33.50
C LEU A 586 6.17 -18.66 -32.22
N LYS A 587 7.08 -19.63 -32.30
CA LYS A 587 8.03 -19.96 -31.22
C LYS A 587 9.44 -19.64 -31.68
N ARG A 588 10.17 -18.88 -30.87
CA ARG A 588 11.62 -18.70 -31.04
C ARG A 588 12.34 -19.71 -30.16
N ASP A 589 13.45 -20.27 -30.63
CA ASP A 589 14.29 -21.16 -29.84
C ASP A 589 15.06 -20.34 -28.80
N ASP A 590 14.40 -20.10 -27.66
CA ASP A 590 14.96 -19.34 -26.54
C ASP A 590 16.16 -20.12 -25.96
N PRO A 591 17.40 -19.62 -26.05
CA PRO A 591 18.57 -20.34 -25.58
C PRO A 591 18.48 -20.51 -24.07
N GLN A 592 18.30 -21.76 -23.62
CA GLN A 592 18.01 -22.15 -22.23
C GLN A 592 18.62 -21.19 -21.19
N GLY A 593 17.75 -20.36 -20.59
CA GLY A 593 18.14 -19.50 -19.49
C GLY A 593 18.81 -20.32 -18.40
N LYS A 594 20.00 -19.87 -17.94
CA LYS A 594 20.95 -20.65 -17.10
C LYS A 594 20.38 -21.25 -15.80
N ASN A 595 19.17 -20.87 -15.40
CA ASN A 595 18.51 -21.27 -14.16
C ASN A 595 17.29 -22.21 -14.36
N GLY A 596 17.00 -22.69 -15.57
CA GLY A 596 16.02 -23.77 -15.80
C GLY A 596 14.53 -23.43 -15.56
N ARG A 597 14.20 -22.21 -15.14
CA ARG A 597 12.84 -21.66 -15.20
C ARG A 597 12.61 -21.07 -16.59
N GLN A 598 11.60 -21.56 -17.31
CA GLN A 598 11.06 -20.85 -18.47
C GLN A 598 10.46 -19.53 -17.97
N ALA A 599 10.88 -18.41 -18.54
CA ALA A 599 10.18 -17.15 -18.34
C ALA A 599 8.76 -17.27 -18.94
N SER A 600 7.77 -16.60 -18.34
CA SER A 600 6.43 -16.51 -18.92
C SER A 600 6.43 -15.51 -20.07
N THR A 601 7.02 -15.88 -21.21
CA THR A 601 7.10 -15.05 -22.41
C THR A 601 5.71 -14.93 -23.05
N LYS A 602 5.21 -13.70 -23.25
CA LYS A 602 3.96 -13.45 -24.00
C LYS A 602 4.04 -14.15 -25.35
N THR A 603 3.09 -15.03 -25.64
CA THR A 603 3.09 -15.83 -26.87
C THR A 603 2.94 -14.94 -28.09
N LYS A 604 3.76 -15.17 -29.13
CA LYS A 604 3.66 -14.47 -30.42
C LYS A 604 2.88 -15.30 -31.44
N TRP A 605 2.13 -14.61 -32.28
CA TRP A 605 1.22 -15.20 -33.26
C TRP A 605 1.34 -14.46 -34.59
N VAL A 606 0.73 -15.01 -35.65
CA VAL A 606 0.60 -14.36 -36.96
C VAL A 606 -0.81 -13.80 -37.11
N ASP A 607 -0.93 -12.55 -37.52
CA ASP A 607 -2.23 -12.00 -37.96
C ASP A 607 -2.48 -12.35 -39.44
N GLU A 608 -3.08 -13.53 -39.65
CA GLU A 608 -3.47 -14.03 -40.99
C GLU A 608 -4.62 -13.23 -41.64
N MET A 609 -5.17 -12.20 -40.98
CA MET A 609 -6.36 -11.46 -41.42
C MET A 609 -6.07 -10.00 -41.80
N GLU A 610 -5.00 -9.39 -41.27
CA GLU A 610 -4.53 -8.06 -41.67
C GLU A 610 -3.29 -8.13 -42.58
N ASP A 611 -2.08 -8.27 -42.01
CA ASP A 611 -0.80 -8.05 -42.72
C ASP A 611 0.15 -9.28 -42.76
N ASP A 612 -0.29 -10.47 -42.32
CA ASP A 612 0.58 -11.66 -42.06
C ASP A 612 1.75 -11.36 -41.07
N GLY A 613 1.59 -10.31 -40.26
CA GLY A 613 2.60 -9.80 -39.32
C GLY A 613 2.65 -10.54 -37.98
N GLU A 614 3.75 -10.35 -37.23
CA GLU A 614 3.86 -10.85 -35.85
C GLU A 614 3.04 -9.98 -34.88
N CYS A 615 2.05 -10.58 -34.23
CA CYS A 615 1.15 -9.93 -33.28
C CYS A 615 1.11 -10.65 -31.91
N SER A 616 0.39 -10.06 -30.96
CA SER A 616 -0.02 -10.67 -29.69
C SER A 616 -1.21 -11.63 -29.85
N VAL A 617 -1.52 -12.43 -28.82
CA VAL A 617 -2.64 -13.39 -28.90
C VAL A 617 -4.00 -12.69 -28.90
N GLU A 618 -4.05 -11.55 -28.21
CA GLU A 618 -5.20 -10.68 -28.05
C GLU A 618 -5.51 -9.94 -29.36
N GLU A 619 -4.48 -9.43 -30.05
CA GLU A 619 -4.60 -8.84 -31.40
C GLU A 619 -5.08 -9.88 -32.44
N MET A 620 -4.47 -11.07 -32.48
CA MET A 620 -4.92 -12.15 -33.37
C MET A 620 -6.40 -12.50 -33.14
N CYS A 621 -6.84 -12.59 -31.88
CA CYS A 621 -8.24 -12.83 -31.56
C CYS A 621 -9.13 -11.65 -31.98
N LEU A 622 -8.67 -10.41 -31.79
CA LEU A 622 -9.39 -9.20 -32.19
C LEU A 622 -9.58 -9.14 -33.73
N SER A 623 -8.56 -9.45 -34.52
CA SER A 623 -8.63 -9.53 -35.98
C SER A 623 -9.56 -10.67 -36.45
N TRP A 624 -9.59 -11.80 -35.73
CA TRP A 624 -10.63 -12.81 -35.95
C TRP A 624 -12.04 -12.24 -35.68
N TYR A 625 -12.28 -11.52 -34.57
CA TYR A 625 -13.58 -10.88 -34.31
C TYR A 625 -13.95 -9.81 -35.35
N ARG A 626 -12.97 -9.06 -35.88
CA ARG A 626 -13.16 -8.13 -37.02
C ARG A 626 -13.67 -8.86 -38.26
N SER A 627 -13.11 -10.03 -38.59
CA SER A 627 -13.61 -10.88 -39.69
C SER A 627 -15.07 -11.34 -39.49
N GLN A 628 -15.54 -11.41 -38.25
CA GLN A 628 -16.93 -11.75 -37.89
C GLN A 628 -17.87 -10.52 -37.80
N GLY A 629 -17.40 -9.34 -38.20
CA GLY A 629 -18.19 -8.10 -38.25
C GLY A 629 -18.26 -7.30 -36.95
N TYR A 630 -17.30 -7.50 -36.03
CA TYR A 630 -17.19 -6.68 -34.82
C TYR A 630 -16.12 -5.59 -34.96
N LYS A 631 -16.40 -4.41 -34.42
CA LYS A 631 -15.36 -3.49 -33.95
C LYS A 631 -14.90 -3.91 -32.55
N GLY A 632 -13.72 -3.47 -32.14
CA GLY A 632 -13.23 -3.76 -30.81
C GLY A 632 -11.90 -3.08 -30.47
N PHE A 633 -11.64 -3.00 -29.16
CA PHE A 633 -10.37 -2.55 -28.60
C PHE A 633 -9.78 -3.62 -27.69
N HIS A 634 -8.48 -3.87 -27.83
CA HIS A 634 -7.66 -4.50 -26.80
C HIS A 634 -7.16 -3.38 -25.87
N ALA A 635 -7.56 -3.39 -24.60
CA ALA A 635 -7.35 -2.23 -23.73
C ALA A 635 -7.10 -2.51 -22.24
N GLU A 636 -7.07 -3.79 -21.80
CA GLU A 636 -6.80 -4.18 -20.40
C GLU A 636 -7.66 -3.40 -19.35
N GLY A 637 -8.87 -2.97 -19.74
CA GLY A 637 -9.78 -2.13 -18.93
C GLY A 637 -9.64 -0.61 -19.08
N GLY A 638 -8.62 -0.09 -19.76
CA GLY A 638 -8.40 1.33 -19.99
C GLY A 638 -9.56 2.05 -20.68
N ILE A 639 -10.21 1.38 -21.64
CA ILE A 639 -11.43 1.86 -22.32
C ILE A 639 -12.59 2.12 -21.33
N VAL A 640 -12.78 1.25 -20.33
CA VAL A 640 -13.83 1.42 -19.31
C VAL A 640 -13.49 2.57 -18.35
N ARG A 641 -12.20 2.77 -18.04
CA ARG A 641 -11.75 3.97 -17.30
C ARG A 641 -12.00 5.26 -18.09
N THR A 642 -11.77 5.24 -19.40
CA THR A 642 -12.05 6.40 -20.28
C THR A 642 -13.55 6.69 -20.34
N LEU A 643 -14.40 5.67 -20.57
CA LEU A 643 -15.85 5.84 -20.53
C LEU A 643 -16.32 6.37 -19.17
N PHE A 644 -15.78 5.86 -18.05
CA PHE A 644 -16.10 6.39 -16.73
C PHE A 644 -15.69 7.86 -16.58
N ALA A 645 -14.50 8.25 -17.03
CA ALA A 645 -14.02 9.63 -16.95
C ALA A 645 -14.87 10.62 -17.78
N TYR A 646 -15.33 10.24 -18.97
CA TYR A 646 -16.33 11.03 -19.71
C TYR A 646 -17.67 11.07 -18.96
N LEU A 647 -18.23 9.90 -18.61
CA LEU A 647 -19.58 9.76 -18.06
C LEU A 647 -19.73 10.31 -16.63
N PHE A 648 -18.64 10.59 -15.92
CA PHE A 648 -18.61 11.11 -14.54
C PHE A 648 -17.79 12.39 -14.40
N TYR A 649 -17.41 13.08 -15.49
CA TYR A 649 -16.53 14.27 -15.43
C TYR A 649 -16.98 15.31 -14.38
N ASP A 650 -18.22 15.75 -14.44
CA ASP A 650 -18.81 16.74 -13.52
C ASP A 650 -18.97 16.24 -12.08
N ILE A 651 -19.08 14.92 -11.88
CA ILE A 651 -19.14 14.29 -10.56
C ILE A 651 -17.74 14.14 -9.95
N LEU A 652 -16.73 13.81 -10.77
CA LEU A 652 -15.33 13.76 -10.36
C LEU A 652 -14.86 15.12 -9.86
N PHE A 653 -15.25 16.20 -10.53
CA PHE A 653 -14.85 17.58 -10.19
C PHE A 653 -15.93 18.37 -9.42
N LEU A 654 -16.94 17.68 -8.88
CA LEU A 654 -17.90 18.27 -7.94
C LEU A 654 -17.16 18.80 -6.71
N TYR A 655 -17.57 19.97 -6.22
CA TYR A 655 -17.03 20.53 -4.99
C TYR A 655 -17.42 19.66 -3.78
N ILE A 656 -16.42 18.99 -3.22
CA ILE A 656 -16.45 18.36 -1.89
C ILE A 656 -15.32 18.98 -1.08
N PRO A 657 -15.52 19.35 0.21
CA PRO A 657 -14.45 19.91 1.03
C PRO A 657 -13.24 18.99 1.12
N ASN A 658 -12.04 19.58 1.11
CA ASN A 658 -10.74 18.91 1.32
C ASN A 658 -10.25 17.87 0.31
N VAL A 659 -11.06 17.44 -0.67
CA VAL A 659 -10.63 16.47 -1.71
C VAL A 659 -9.81 17.11 -2.84
N PHE A 660 -9.85 18.44 -2.97
CA PHE A 660 -9.02 19.22 -3.90
C PHE A 660 -8.13 20.19 -3.12
N GLN A 661 -6.84 19.87 -3.00
CA GLN A 661 -5.86 20.64 -2.23
C GLN A 661 -4.89 21.44 -3.09
N THR A 662 -4.74 21.10 -4.37
CA THR A 662 -3.92 21.84 -5.34
C THR A 662 -4.66 21.98 -6.67
N ALA A 663 -4.30 22.99 -7.46
CA ALA A 663 -4.85 23.22 -8.81
C ALA A 663 -4.28 22.27 -9.90
N TYR A 664 -3.55 21.22 -9.49
CA TYR A 664 -2.82 20.32 -10.39
C TYR A 664 -3.29 18.86 -10.27
N GLN A 665 -4.40 18.65 -9.57
CA GLN A 665 -5.04 17.35 -9.48
C GLN A 665 -5.80 17.00 -10.77
N THR A 666 -5.67 15.72 -11.15
CA THR A 666 -6.38 15.06 -12.27
C THR A 666 -7.62 14.30 -11.80
N CYS A 667 -7.83 14.19 -10.48
CA CYS A 667 -8.96 13.55 -9.82
C CYS A 667 -9.09 14.04 -8.36
N PRO A 668 -10.23 13.81 -7.68
CA PRO A 668 -10.36 14.13 -6.26
C PRO A 668 -9.62 13.08 -5.41
N LEU A 669 -9.04 13.52 -4.29
CA LEU A 669 -8.20 12.67 -3.41
C LEU A 669 -8.93 11.50 -2.76
N ASP A 670 -10.27 11.49 -2.81
CA ASP A 670 -11.10 10.42 -2.29
C ASP A 670 -11.39 9.31 -3.31
N LEU A 671 -11.13 9.51 -4.62
CA LEU A 671 -11.45 8.54 -5.68
C LEU A 671 -10.87 7.14 -5.44
N HIS A 672 -9.68 7.05 -4.84
CA HIS A 672 -9.01 5.79 -4.53
C HIS A 672 -9.36 5.23 -3.14
N THR A 673 -10.47 5.67 -2.56
CA THR A 673 -10.87 5.40 -1.16
C THR A 673 -12.32 4.90 -1.09
N ASP A 674 -12.67 4.30 0.04
CA ASP A 674 -14.04 3.89 0.39
C ASP A 674 -14.99 5.08 0.64
N SER A 675 -14.50 6.32 0.59
CA SER A 675 -15.30 7.54 0.79
C SER A 675 -15.90 8.12 -0.51
N PHE A 676 -15.37 7.82 -1.70
CA PHE A 676 -15.80 8.49 -2.94
C PHE A 676 -17.28 8.25 -3.29
N TYR A 677 -17.72 6.98 -3.26
CA TYR A 677 -19.10 6.61 -3.54
C TYR A 677 -20.11 7.20 -2.54
N PRO A 678 -19.98 6.99 -1.20
CA PRO A 678 -20.96 7.53 -0.25
C PRO A 678 -21.04 9.06 -0.27
N THR A 679 -19.90 9.76 -0.42
CA THR A 679 -19.86 11.24 -0.43
C THR A 679 -20.55 11.86 -1.65
N ARG A 680 -20.76 11.10 -2.73
CA ARG A 680 -21.45 11.56 -3.96
C ARG A 680 -22.61 10.62 -4.35
N ALA A 681 -23.17 9.91 -3.37
CA ALA A 681 -24.11 8.82 -3.66
C ALA A 681 -25.38 9.33 -4.37
N SER A 682 -25.82 10.56 -4.08
CA SER A 682 -26.96 11.20 -4.74
C SER A 682 -26.68 11.42 -6.24
N GLU A 683 -25.59 12.10 -6.56
CA GLU A 683 -25.19 12.51 -7.91
C GLU A 683 -24.82 11.29 -8.75
N ILE A 684 -24.08 10.35 -8.15
CA ILE A 684 -23.73 9.08 -8.77
C ILE A 684 -25.01 8.31 -9.12
N ASN A 685 -25.93 8.10 -8.16
CA ASN A 685 -27.13 7.33 -8.45
C ASN A 685 -28.06 8.04 -9.47
N HIS A 686 -28.13 9.37 -9.47
CA HIS A 686 -28.83 10.13 -10.52
C HIS A 686 -28.19 9.93 -11.90
N ARG A 687 -26.86 10.03 -12.02
CA ARG A 687 -26.11 9.77 -13.26
C ARG A 687 -26.25 8.33 -13.74
N LEU A 688 -26.28 7.36 -12.84
CA LEU A 688 -26.52 5.96 -13.17
C LEU A 688 -27.92 5.76 -13.78
N VAL A 689 -28.94 6.48 -13.31
CA VAL A 689 -30.29 6.47 -13.91
C VAL A 689 -30.32 7.17 -15.27
N ASP A 690 -29.61 8.29 -15.45
CA ASP A 690 -29.49 8.97 -16.76
C ASP A 690 -28.81 8.05 -17.81
N ILE A 691 -27.69 7.42 -17.45
CA ILE A 691 -27.00 6.40 -18.26
C ILE A 691 -27.93 5.21 -18.56
N ALA A 692 -28.68 4.72 -17.57
CA ALA A 692 -29.62 3.61 -17.76
C ALA A 692 -30.75 3.93 -18.76
N ASN A 693 -31.14 5.20 -18.86
CA ASN A 693 -32.14 5.71 -19.81
C ASN A 693 -31.55 6.15 -21.16
N GLY A 694 -30.24 5.93 -21.41
CA GLY A 694 -29.59 6.23 -22.69
C GLY A 694 -28.88 7.58 -22.78
N GLY A 695 -28.71 8.31 -21.67
CA GLY A 695 -28.02 9.61 -21.66
C GLY A 695 -26.52 9.58 -21.98
N ALA A 696 -25.90 8.39 -22.10
CA ALA A 696 -24.46 8.22 -22.24
C ALA A 696 -23.84 8.93 -23.44
N GLU A 697 -24.43 8.82 -24.64
CA GLU A 697 -23.94 9.50 -25.86
C GLU A 697 -23.90 11.02 -25.66
N ARG A 698 -24.98 11.59 -25.12
CA ARG A 698 -25.10 13.04 -24.88
C ARG A 698 -23.99 13.53 -23.95
N ILE A 699 -23.76 12.84 -22.83
CA ILE A 699 -22.73 13.21 -21.84
C ILE A 699 -21.32 13.14 -22.45
N ILE A 700 -21.01 12.08 -23.22
CA ILE A 700 -19.70 11.95 -23.89
C ILE A 700 -19.48 13.15 -24.82
N ARG A 701 -20.44 13.46 -25.70
CA ARG A 701 -20.33 14.56 -26.67
C ARG A 701 -20.19 15.94 -25.98
N GLU A 702 -20.97 16.21 -24.91
CA GLU A 702 -20.90 17.45 -24.14
C GLU A 702 -19.55 17.68 -23.43
N VAL A 703 -18.89 16.60 -22.99
CA VAL A 703 -17.55 16.67 -22.38
C VAL A 703 -16.47 16.78 -23.47
N ASP A 704 -16.61 16.02 -24.56
CA ASP A 704 -15.67 16.03 -25.69
C ASP A 704 -15.55 17.41 -26.33
N GLU A 705 -16.68 18.03 -26.70
CA GLU A 705 -16.75 19.36 -27.32
C GLU A 705 -16.08 20.45 -26.46
N ARG A 706 -16.18 20.34 -25.12
CA ARG A 706 -15.66 21.34 -24.18
C ARG A 706 -14.18 21.15 -23.85
N GLU A 707 -13.71 19.90 -23.76
CA GLU A 707 -12.42 19.57 -23.13
C GLU A 707 -11.37 19.01 -24.11
N ARG A 708 -11.76 18.52 -25.30
CA ARG A 708 -10.84 17.87 -26.25
C ARG A 708 -9.76 18.81 -26.80
N GLU A 709 -10.11 20.05 -27.15
CA GLU A 709 -9.14 21.04 -27.64
C GLU A 709 -8.08 21.37 -26.56
N ARG A 710 -8.50 21.45 -25.30
CA ARG A 710 -7.60 21.65 -24.14
C ARG A 710 -6.77 20.40 -23.84
N ARG A 711 -7.18 19.21 -24.29
CA ARG A 711 -6.66 17.90 -23.86
C ARG A 711 -6.55 17.82 -22.33
N THR A 712 -7.62 18.22 -21.64
CA THR A 712 -7.66 18.35 -20.18
C THR A 712 -7.25 17.04 -19.49
N CYS A 713 -6.38 17.14 -18.49
CA CYS A 713 -5.74 16.00 -17.84
C CYS A 713 -6.63 15.44 -16.71
N VAL A 714 -7.38 14.37 -17.03
CA VAL A 714 -8.29 13.65 -16.11
C VAL A 714 -7.80 12.22 -15.94
N ILE A 715 -7.89 11.67 -14.73
CA ILE A 715 -7.50 10.27 -14.48
C ILE A 715 -8.31 9.28 -15.33
N GLY A 716 -7.63 8.33 -15.97
CA GLY A 716 -8.27 7.30 -16.79
C GLY A 716 -8.83 7.77 -18.14
N LEU A 717 -8.84 9.07 -18.42
CA LEU A 717 -9.29 9.65 -19.69
C LEU A 717 -8.17 9.57 -20.73
N ASN A 718 -8.39 8.83 -21.82
CA ASN A 718 -7.51 8.84 -22.98
C ASN A 718 -8.17 9.57 -24.16
N TRP A 719 -7.55 10.68 -24.58
CA TRP A 719 -7.98 11.52 -25.70
C TRP A 719 -7.75 10.89 -27.07
N ASP A 720 -6.96 9.82 -27.15
CA ASP A 720 -6.56 9.20 -28.41
C ASP A 720 -7.60 8.17 -28.92
N TYR A 721 -8.64 7.88 -28.12
CA TYR A 721 -9.85 7.22 -28.60
C TYR A 721 -10.71 8.19 -29.41
N ASP A 722 -11.19 7.72 -30.57
CA ASP A 722 -12.14 8.44 -31.42
C ASP A 722 -13.51 8.54 -30.74
N VAL A 723 -14.09 9.74 -30.72
CA VAL A 723 -15.36 10.02 -30.04
C VAL A 723 -16.55 9.29 -30.67
N GLU A 724 -16.54 9.05 -31.99
CA GLU A 724 -17.62 8.33 -32.66
C GLU A 724 -17.58 6.84 -32.37
N ASP A 725 -16.38 6.24 -32.23
CA ASP A 725 -16.25 4.85 -31.74
C ASP A 725 -16.70 4.72 -30.27
N LEU A 726 -16.38 5.70 -29.40
CA LEU A 726 -16.88 5.72 -28.03
C LEU A 726 -18.42 5.83 -27.97
N VAL A 727 -19.01 6.68 -28.82
CA VAL A 727 -20.45 6.87 -28.91
C VAL A 727 -21.15 5.64 -29.48
N GLU A 728 -20.63 5.03 -30.56
CA GLU A 728 -21.18 3.80 -31.12
C GLU A 728 -21.12 2.66 -30.10
N LEU A 729 -20.01 2.53 -29.38
CA LEU A 729 -19.81 1.55 -28.31
C LEU A 729 -20.88 1.69 -27.21
N VAL A 730 -21.06 2.88 -26.60
CA VAL A 730 -22.11 3.06 -25.59
C VAL A 730 -23.52 2.93 -26.17
N GLY A 731 -23.70 3.26 -27.45
CA GLY A 731 -24.94 3.02 -28.19
C GLY A 731 -25.26 1.54 -28.43
N CYS A 732 -24.28 0.64 -28.25
CA CYS A 732 -24.44 -0.82 -28.31
C CYS A 732 -24.52 -1.49 -26.93
N PHE A 733 -24.27 -0.77 -25.84
CA PHE A 733 -24.54 -1.25 -24.49
C PHE A 733 -26.06 -1.29 -24.21
N ASN A 734 -26.48 -2.23 -23.37
CA ASN A 734 -27.69 -2.00 -22.59
C ASN A 734 -27.38 -0.92 -21.54
N GLY A 735 -28.16 0.17 -21.51
CA GLY A 735 -27.89 1.30 -20.61
C GLY A 735 -27.81 0.91 -19.13
N SER A 736 -28.67 -0.01 -18.67
CA SER A 736 -28.63 -0.49 -17.27
C SER A 736 -27.36 -1.30 -16.98
N ALA A 737 -26.82 -1.97 -17.99
CA ALA A 737 -25.58 -2.72 -17.86
C ALA A 737 -24.33 -1.79 -17.85
N LEU A 738 -24.33 -0.74 -18.69
CA LEU A 738 -23.31 0.31 -18.63
C LEU A 738 -23.33 1.03 -17.27
N ALA A 739 -24.53 1.34 -16.76
CA ALA A 739 -24.69 1.88 -15.41
C ALA A 739 -24.13 0.93 -14.34
N ALA A 740 -24.38 -0.38 -14.42
CA ALA A 740 -23.80 -1.33 -13.47
C ALA A 740 -22.25 -1.33 -13.48
N VAL A 741 -21.62 -1.26 -14.66
CA VAL A 741 -20.15 -1.12 -14.79
C VAL A 741 -19.67 0.19 -14.15
N CYS A 742 -20.33 1.31 -14.47
CA CYS A 742 -20.01 2.61 -13.86
C CYS A 742 -20.20 2.60 -12.33
N LYS A 743 -21.20 1.89 -11.79
CA LYS A 743 -21.41 1.75 -10.35
C LYS A 743 -20.25 1.02 -9.67
N VAL A 744 -19.75 -0.06 -10.26
CA VAL A 744 -18.56 -0.78 -9.73
C VAL A 744 -17.31 0.09 -9.80
N MET A 745 -17.12 0.85 -10.88
CA MET A 745 -16.00 1.80 -11.00
C MET A 745 -16.09 2.93 -9.95
N ALA A 746 -17.29 3.43 -9.65
CA ALA A 746 -17.49 4.43 -8.60
C ALA A 746 -17.31 3.86 -7.19
N GLN A 747 -17.70 2.60 -6.94
CA GLN A 747 -17.55 1.95 -5.64
C GLN A 747 -16.09 1.54 -5.34
N GLU A 748 -15.31 1.13 -6.34
CA GLU A 748 -13.99 0.51 -6.13
C GLU A 748 -12.95 0.88 -7.21
N TYR A 749 -12.83 2.17 -7.57
CA TYR A 749 -12.00 2.63 -8.69
C TYR A 749 -10.55 2.09 -8.66
N ARG A 750 -9.91 2.06 -7.47
CA ARG A 750 -8.53 1.55 -7.30
C ARG A 750 -8.42 0.03 -7.55
N GLN A 751 -9.30 -0.76 -6.94
CA GLN A 751 -9.21 -2.23 -6.96
C GLN A 751 -9.80 -2.86 -8.23
N ARG A 752 -10.77 -2.19 -8.87
CA ARG A 752 -11.51 -2.73 -10.03
C ARG A 752 -11.15 -2.07 -11.35
N GLY A 753 -10.28 -1.06 -11.36
CA GLY A 753 -9.69 -0.53 -12.60
C GLY A 753 -8.76 -1.52 -13.34
N GLY A 754 -8.57 -2.75 -12.85
CA GLY A 754 -7.84 -3.83 -13.53
C GLY A 754 -8.61 -5.15 -13.47
N GLY A 755 -8.19 -6.14 -14.26
CA GLY A 755 -8.87 -7.44 -14.37
C GLY A 755 -10.21 -7.41 -15.12
N LEU A 756 -10.51 -6.32 -15.84
CA LEU A 756 -11.53 -6.34 -16.89
C LEU A 756 -11.07 -7.25 -18.04
N PRO A 757 -11.99 -7.94 -18.75
CA PRO A 757 -11.62 -8.76 -19.89
C PRO A 757 -10.85 -7.98 -20.97
N ASP A 758 -9.89 -8.64 -21.61
CA ASP A 758 -8.87 -8.00 -22.46
C ASP A 758 -9.48 -7.21 -23.63
N LEU A 759 -10.49 -7.81 -24.28
CA LEU A 759 -11.18 -7.25 -25.43
C LEU A 759 -12.58 -6.74 -25.05
N ILE A 760 -12.89 -5.52 -25.48
CA ILE A 760 -14.27 -5.04 -25.62
C ILE A 760 -14.63 -5.06 -27.11
N LEU A 761 -15.81 -5.62 -27.42
CA LEU A 761 -16.27 -5.85 -28.79
C LEU A 761 -17.68 -5.28 -28.96
N TRP A 762 -17.95 -4.62 -30.08
CA TRP A 762 -19.29 -4.15 -30.42
C TRP A 762 -19.58 -4.25 -31.91
N ARG A 763 -20.87 -4.27 -32.26
CA ARG A 763 -21.36 -4.17 -33.63
C ARG A 763 -22.75 -3.54 -33.65
N THR A 764 -23.08 -2.88 -34.76
CA THR A 764 -24.38 -2.24 -34.99
C THR A 764 -25.32 -3.06 -35.88
N GLU A 765 -24.79 -4.00 -36.66
CA GLU A 765 -25.56 -4.92 -37.52
C GLU A 765 -25.19 -6.40 -37.21
N PRO A 766 -26.14 -7.36 -37.32
CA PRO A 766 -27.55 -7.17 -37.67
C PRO A 766 -28.40 -6.59 -36.52
N GLU A 767 -27.89 -6.67 -35.29
CA GLU A 767 -28.47 -6.08 -34.09
C GLU A 767 -27.36 -5.41 -33.28
N ARG A 768 -27.69 -4.36 -32.53
CA ARG A 768 -26.72 -3.70 -31.64
C ARG A 768 -26.35 -4.62 -30.50
N GLU A 769 -25.07 -4.97 -30.43
CA GLU A 769 -24.53 -5.91 -29.44
C GLU A 769 -23.19 -5.38 -28.93
N CYS A 770 -23.01 -5.38 -27.60
CA CYS A 770 -21.72 -5.22 -26.94
C CYS A 770 -21.41 -6.49 -26.14
N MET A 771 -20.16 -6.94 -26.20
CA MET A 771 -19.65 -8.04 -25.39
C MET A 771 -18.21 -7.80 -24.95
N PHE A 772 -17.82 -8.50 -23.91
CA PHE A 772 -16.43 -8.60 -23.46
C PHE A 772 -15.88 -9.99 -23.77
N ALA A 773 -14.62 -10.07 -24.21
CA ALA A 773 -13.93 -11.33 -24.41
C ALA A 773 -12.59 -11.34 -23.65
N GLU A 774 -12.43 -12.34 -22.80
CA GLU A 774 -11.20 -12.66 -22.07
C GLU A 774 -10.45 -13.72 -22.88
N VAL A 775 -9.22 -13.43 -23.30
CA VAL A 775 -8.43 -14.26 -24.20
C VAL A 775 -7.50 -15.16 -23.37
N LYS A 776 -7.65 -16.47 -23.52
CA LYS A 776 -6.84 -17.46 -22.80
C LYS A 776 -6.09 -18.37 -23.75
N SER A 777 -4.78 -18.47 -23.56
CA SER A 777 -3.96 -19.50 -24.19
C SER A 777 -4.07 -20.82 -23.41
N ALA A 778 -3.65 -21.93 -24.02
CA ALA A 778 -3.88 -23.29 -23.51
C ALA A 778 -3.40 -23.60 -22.06
N ASN A 779 -2.52 -22.77 -21.48
CA ASN A 779 -2.00 -22.93 -20.12
C ASN A 779 -2.46 -21.83 -19.15
N ASP A 780 -3.18 -20.81 -19.63
CA ASP A 780 -3.55 -19.65 -18.82
C ASP A 780 -4.85 -19.89 -18.03
N ARG A 781 -4.98 -19.24 -16.87
CA ARG A 781 -6.12 -19.37 -15.95
C ARG A 781 -6.70 -18.00 -15.65
N LEU A 782 -8.00 -17.95 -15.36
CA LEU A 782 -8.65 -16.73 -14.88
C LEU A 782 -8.12 -16.37 -13.50
N SER A 783 -7.62 -15.14 -13.33
CA SER A 783 -7.39 -14.53 -12.01
C SER A 783 -8.71 -14.26 -11.29
N ASP A 784 -8.69 -14.10 -9.96
CA ASP A 784 -9.91 -13.83 -9.20
C ASP A 784 -10.54 -12.47 -9.52
N THR A 785 -9.73 -11.46 -9.86
CA THR A 785 -10.24 -10.16 -10.33
C THR A 785 -10.97 -10.30 -11.67
N GLN A 786 -10.47 -11.14 -12.58
CA GLN A 786 -11.17 -11.48 -13.84
C GLN A 786 -12.48 -12.23 -13.57
N ARG A 787 -12.47 -13.25 -12.71
CA ARG A 787 -13.70 -13.97 -12.31
C ARG A 787 -14.75 -13.02 -11.73
N LEU A 788 -14.34 -12.06 -10.90
CA LEU A 788 -15.22 -11.06 -10.32
C LEU A 788 -15.82 -10.13 -11.38
N TRP A 789 -15.01 -9.60 -12.30
CA TRP A 789 -15.52 -8.77 -13.40
C TRP A 789 -16.45 -9.54 -14.34
N ILE A 790 -16.15 -10.81 -14.61
CA ILE A 790 -17.05 -11.71 -15.34
C ILE A 790 -18.40 -11.85 -14.60
N HIS A 791 -18.41 -12.01 -13.28
CA HIS A 791 -19.64 -12.09 -12.48
C HIS A 791 -20.44 -10.76 -12.48
N VAL A 792 -19.75 -9.61 -12.39
CA VAL A 792 -20.37 -8.28 -12.50
C VAL A 792 -21.02 -8.10 -13.88
N LEU A 793 -20.27 -8.36 -14.95
CA LEU A 793 -20.71 -8.17 -16.33
C LEU A 793 -21.88 -9.10 -16.70
N THR A 794 -21.77 -10.40 -16.39
CA THR A 794 -22.86 -11.36 -16.62
C THR A 794 -24.10 -11.06 -15.78
N GLY A 795 -23.92 -10.71 -14.50
CA GLY A 795 -25.02 -10.29 -13.62
C GLY A 795 -25.75 -9.04 -14.12
N ALA A 796 -25.02 -8.09 -14.68
CA ALA A 796 -25.55 -6.90 -15.36
C ALA A 796 -26.19 -7.19 -16.73
N GLY A 797 -26.11 -8.43 -17.22
CA GLY A 797 -26.67 -8.85 -18.51
C GLY A 797 -25.78 -8.56 -19.72
N VAL A 798 -24.52 -8.15 -19.51
CA VAL A 798 -23.51 -8.05 -20.58
C VAL A 798 -23.07 -9.45 -21.00
N LYS A 799 -22.94 -9.68 -22.31
CA LYS A 799 -22.40 -10.92 -22.84
C LYS A 799 -20.90 -10.99 -22.56
N VAL A 800 -20.44 -12.10 -21.99
CA VAL A 800 -19.02 -12.34 -21.70
C VAL A 800 -18.59 -13.65 -22.32
N VAL A 801 -17.44 -13.62 -22.99
CA VAL A 801 -16.84 -14.75 -23.71
C VAL A 801 -15.49 -15.11 -23.09
N LEU A 802 -15.24 -16.39 -22.90
CA LEU A 802 -13.90 -16.95 -22.71
C LEU A 802 -13.40 -17.42 -24.08
N CYS A 803 -12.37 -16.74 -24.59
CA CYS A 803 -11.86 -16.91 -25.94
C CYS A 803 -10.56 -17.74 -25.89
N ASN A 804 -10.69 -19.05 -26.13
CA ASN A 804 -9.57 -19.98 -26.11
C ASN A 804 -8.75 -19.86 -27.40
N ALA A 805 -7.54 -19.31 -27.32
CA ALA A 805 -6.60 -19.23 -28.43
C ALA A 805 -5.81 -20.53 -28.57
N VAL A 806 -5.96 -21.20 -29.71
CA VAL A 806 -5.39 -22.53 -30.00
C VAL A 806 -4.46 -22.46 -31.21
N ALA A 807 -3.25 -23.02 -31.05
CA ALA A 807 -2.29 -23.12 -32.14
C ALA A 807 -2.70 -24.23 -33.11
N LYS A 808 -3.14 -23.87 -34.32
CA LYS A 808 -3.39 -24.82 -35.42
C LYS A 808 -2.09 -25.27 -36.08
N GLU A 809 -1.09 -24.37 -36.07
CA GLU A 809 0.28 -24.58 -36.55
C GLU A 809 1.23 -23.87 -35.57
N VAL A 810 2.41 -24.44 -35.36
CA VAL A 810 3.49 -23.81 -34.59
C VAL A 810 4.71 -23.69 -35.50
N LYS A 811 5.07 -22.46 -35.86
CA LYS A 811 6.26 -22.17 -36.66
C LYS A 811 7.42 -21.83 -35.73
N LEU A 812 8.55 -22.51 -35.94
CA LEU A 812 9.81 -22.12 -35.33
C LEU A 812 10.39 -20.95 -36.14
N VAL A 813 10.79 -19.88 -35.45
CA VAL A 813 11.40 -18.68 -36.03
C VAL A 813 12.78 -18.51 -35.41
N ASP A 814 13.80 -18.43 -36.26
CA ASP A 814 15.21 -18.24 -35.89
C ASP A 814 15.48 -16.83 -35.31
#